data_AF-A0A8J7YTY5-F1
#
_entry.id   AF-A0A8J7YTY5-F1
#
_cell.length_a   1.000
_cell.length_b   1.000
_cell.length_c   1.000
_cell.angle_alpha   90.00
_cell.angle_beta   90.00
_cell.angle_gamma   90.00
#
_symmetry.space_group_name_H-M   'P 1'
#
loop_
_entity.id
_entity.type
_entity.pdbx_description
1 polymer ?
#
loop_
_entity_poly.entity_id
_entity_poly.type
_entity_poly.pdbx_seq_one_letter_code
_entity_poly.pdbx_strand_id
1 'polypeptide(L)'
;MNDEIFNEIKDKFNAFIEEDRTLKYLLVNAENLQGAAEFLKERGYEHLSFVTAIDRQNELEAVYLLSSYVEGNYNSVALKVKSNSSDAGGATGTKTEISDENFIVPTLTEIFNSADWHERETYDMFGIKFNGHKNLKRILLPTQFIGHPLRKSYPLGKEQEISLYGDFEATKDELTVDKFLKDEDKKGKTYSTQLMHLNVGPHHPSTHGVLRLMMIIDGEKMLKIEPVIGYLHRGIEKICENLNYTQIVPYMDRLDYVASMMNEFPYVLAVEKLMNIQVPERAQIIRVIVTELNRIASHIMWFTTWLMDLGATTPFFYGFNDREQILEIFEDLSRARMMFSYMCIGGVKKDINADIAKKINKFTDEMPARIAEYHDLITGNEIFLGIKDKFNAFIEEDRTLKYLLVNAENLQGAAEFLKERGYEHLSFVTAIDRQNELEAVYLLSSYVEGNYNSVALKVKSNSSDAGGATGTKTEISDENFIVPTLTEIFNSADWHERETYDMFGIKFNGHKNLKRILLPTQFIGHPLRKSYPLGKEQEISLYGDFEATKDELTVDKFLKDEDKKGKTYSTQLMHLNVGPHHPSTHGVLRLMMIIDGEKMLKIEPVIGYLHRGIEKICENLNYTQIVPYMDRLDYVASMMNEFPYVLAVEKLMNIQVPERAQIIRVIVTELNRIASHIMWFTTWLMDLGATTPFFYGFNDREQILEIFEDLSRARMMFSYMCIGGVKKDINADIAKKINKFTDEMPARIAEYHDLITGNEIFLGRAKGIGILTKKDAINFGVTGPMLRASGVHYDVRRNEPYSMYEKFKFNVPVYSEGDNFVRYMVRMEEMEESVKIVEQGLNLITSTTEGEIIARVPRMITPPKGSVYAKTEHAKGEMGIFIVSDGKPKPYRFKIRSPAFSNLCALPRMCENNYVADVVAIGGSIDPVMGCVDR
;
A
#
# COMPACT_ATOMS: atom_id res chain seq x y z
N MET A 1 -32.12 -4.16 18.12
CA MET A 1 -31.73 -5.58 18.11
C MET A 1 -31.41 -6.16 19.50
N ASN A 2 -31.54 -5.38 20.59
CA ASN A 2 -31.06 -5.81 21.92
C ASN A 2 -32.12 -6.54 22.77
N ASP A 3 -33.39 -6.11 22.79
CA ASP A 3 -34.35 -6.61 23.78
C ASP A 3 -34.77 -8.09 23.59
N GLU A 4 -34.67 -8.64 22.37
CA GLU A 4 -34.94 -10.07 22.12
C GLU A 4 -33.90 -10.98 22.78
N ILE A 5 -32.60 -10.65 22.65
CA ILE A 5 -31.51 -11.42 23.28
C ILE A 5 -31.60 -11.34 24.81
N PHE A 6 -31.95 -10.17 25.34
CA PHE A 6 -32.14 -9.98 26.79
C PHE A 6 -33.31 -10.82 27.33
N ASN A 7 -34.42 -10.89 26.60
CA ASN A 7 -35.58 -11.72 26.97
C ASN A 7 -35.27 -13.22 26.85
N GLU A 8 -34.53 -13.65 25.82
CA GLU A 8 -34.10 -15.06 25.68
C GLU A 8 -33.18 -15.51 26.83
N ILE A 9 -32.25 -14.67 27.28
CA ILE A 9 -31.36 -15.00 28.41
C ILE A 9 -32.15 -15.05 29.72
N LYS A 10 -33.08 -14.10 29.91
CA LYS A 10 -34.00 -14.10 31.05
C LYS A 10 -34.78 -15.42 31.13
N ASP A 11 -35.34 -15.86 30.02
CA ASP A 11 -36.17 -17.07 29.96
C ASP A 11 -35.33 -18.36 30.07
N LYS A 12 -34.15 -18.40 29.45
CA LYS A 12 -33.30 -19.61 29.40
C LYS A 12 -32.46 -19.84 30.65
N PHE A 13 -31.99 -18.77 31.30
CA PHE A 13 -31.05 -18.84 32.44
C PHE A 13 -31.61 -18.27 33.75
N ASN A 14 -32.91 -17.95 33.77
CA ASN A 14 -33.61 -17.34 34.92
C ASN A 14 -32.93 -16.04 35.39
N ALA A 15 -32.48 -15.23 34.43
CA ALA A 15 -31.73 -13.99 34.68
C ALA A 15 -32.68 -12.80 34.89
N PHE A 16 -32.34 -11.86 35.77
CA PHE A 16 -33.10 -10.63 35.95
C PHE A 16 -32.44 -9.45 35.23
N ILE A 17 -33.23 -8.63 34.55
CA ILE A 17 -32.72 -7.42 33.92
C ILE A 17 -32.80 -6.28 34.94
N GLU A 18 -31.66 -5.74 35.35
CA GLU A 18 -31.54 -4.53 36.16
C GLU A 18 -31.09 -3.40 35.23
N GLU A 19 -32.01 -2.50 34.87
CA GLU A 19 -31.65 -1.31 34.07
C GLU A 19 -31.21 -0.20 35.00
N ASP A 20 -29.93 0.17 34.92
CA ASP A 20 -29.40 1.41 35.50
C ASP A 20 -29.25 2.44 34.37
N ARG A 21 -29.31 3.73 34.70
CA ARG A 21 -29.54 4.83 33.71
C ARG A 21 -28.76 4.74 32.39
N THR A 22 -27.56 4.17 32.40
CA THR A 22 -26.66 4.05 31.24
C THR A 22 -26.38 2.61 30.78
N LEU A 23 -26.63 1.58 31.61
CA LEU A 23 -26.26 0.20 31.35
C LEU A 23 -27.39 -0.77 31.72
N LYS A 24 -27.64 -1.76 30.86
CA LYS A 24 -28.52 -2.90 31.17
C LYS A 24 -27.67 -4.01 31.78
N TYR A 25 -27.92 -4.34 33.04
CA TYR A 25 -27.28 -5.47 33.71
C TYR A 25 -28.17 -6.71 33.60
N LEU A 26 -27.55 -7.84 33.25
CA LEU A 26 -28.15 -9.16 33.34
C LEU A 26 -27.67 -9.85 34.61
N LEU A 27 -28.57 -9.98 35.57
CA LEU A 27 -28.31 -10.63 36.83
C LEU A 27 -28.44 -12.13 36.67
N VAL A 28 -27.33 -12.85 36.75
CA VAL A 28 -27.24 -14.30 36.54
C VAL A 28 -26.75 -14.96 37.82
N ASN A 29 -27.34 -16.10 38.18
CA ASN A 29 -26.84 -16.91 39.29
C ASN A 29 -25.45 -17.46 38.94
N ALA A 30 -24.58 -17.62 39.94
CA ALA A 30 -23.20 -18.07 39.73
C ALA A 30 -23.11 -19.37 38.90
N GLU A 31 -23.99 -20.34 39.14
CA GLU A 31 -24.05 -21.62 38.42
C GLU A 31 -24.35 -21.49 36.92
N ASN A 32 -25.11 -20.47 36.52
CA ASN A 32 -25.53 -20.26 35.13
C ASN A 32 -24.59 -19.29 34.38
N LEU A 33 -23.54 -18.77 35.03
CA LEU A 33 -22.66 -17.76 34.44
C LEU A 33 -21.93 -18.27 33.18
N GLN A 34 -21.35 -19.47 33.24
CA GLN A 34 -20.64 -20.06 32.10
C GLN A 34 -21.58 -20.28 30.90
N GLY A 35 -22.76 -20.86 31.14
CA GLY A 35 -23.75 -21.08 30.08
C GLY A 35 -24.29 -19.79 29.46
N ALA A 36 -24.49 -18.73 30.26
CA ALA A 36 -24.89 -17.42 29.77
C ALA A 36 -23.77 -16.75 28.93
N ALA A 37 -22.52 -16.91 29.35
CA ALA A 37 -21.36 -16.40 28.63
C ALA A 37 -21.14 -17.11 27.28
N GLU A 38 -21.24 -18.44 27.24
CA GLU A 38 -21.18 -19.23 25.99
C GLU A 38 -22.29 -18.84 25.02
N PHE A 39 -23.52 -18.70 25.53
CA PHE A 39 -24.67 -18.29 24.72
C PHE A 39 -24.51 -16.91 24.08
N LEU A 40 -23.90 -15.96 24.80
CA LEU A 40 -23.58 -14.64 24.28
C LEU A 40 -22.47 -14.72 23.23
N LYS A 41 -21.47 -15.56 23.44
CA LYS A 41 -20.38 -15.78 22.48
C LYS A 41 -20.91 -16.32 21.15
N GLU A 42 -21.82 -17.28 21.17
CA GLU A 42 -22.49 -17.81 19.96
C GLU A 42 -23.26 -16.76 19.15
N ARG A 43 -23.69 -15.66 19.79
CA ARG A 43 -24.43 -14.55 19.17
C ARG A 43 -23.54 -13.36 18.79
N GLY A 44 -22.22 -13.54 18.81
CA GLY A 44 -21.25 -12.54 18.38
C GLY A 44 -20.68 -11.64 19.48
N TYR A 45 -20.93 -11.93 20.77
CA TYR A 45 -20.25 -11.27 21.89
C TYR A 45 -18.95 -12.00 22.24
N GLU A 46 -17.96 -11.90 21.35
CA GLU A 46 -16.71 -12.67 21.45
C GLU A 46 -15.65 -12.00 22.34
N HIS A 47 -15.87 -10.76 22.76
CA HIS A 47 -14.87 -9.97 23.49
C HIS A 47 -15.29 -9.68 24.92
N LEU A 48 -14.49 -10.12 25.89
CA LEU A 48 -14.61 -9.74 27.29
C LEU A 48 -13.73 -8.51 27.57
N SER A 49 -14.39 -7.38 27.86
CA SER A 49 -13.77 -6.05 27.99
C SER A 49 -13.17 -5.80 29.36
N PHE A 50 -13.85 -6.19 30.45
CA PHE A 50 -13.28 -6.22 31.80
C PHE A 50 -14.09 -7.13 32.73
N VAL A 51 -13.46 -7.54 33.83
CA VAL A 51 -14.11 -8.12 35.02
C VAL A 51 -13.79 -7.24 36.21
N THR A 52 -14.80 -6.89 37.00
CA THR A 52 -14.62 -6.10 38.22
C THR A 52 -15.62 -6.53 39.28
N ALA A 53 -15.55 -5.93 40.46
CA ALA A 53 -16.51 -6.17 41.53
C ALA A 53 -17.00 -4.88 42.18
N ILE A 54 -18.18 -4.96 42.78
CA ILE A 54 -18.81 -3.89 43.53
C ILE A 54 -19.04 -4.40 44.95
N ASP A 55 -18.44 -3.71 45.93
CA ASP A 55 -18.68 -3.93 47.35
C ASP A 55 -19.76 -2.97 47.85
N ARG A 56 -20.98 -3.49 48.00
CA ARG A 56 -22.10 -2.82 48.68
C ARG A 56 -22.10 -3.26 50.14
N GLN A 57 -22.56 -2.40 51.04
CA GLN A 57 -22.45 -2.59 52.52
C GLN A 57 -22.77 -4.01 53.04
N ASN A 58 -23.70 -4.73 52.40
CA ASN A 58 -24.09 -6.10 52.77
C ASN A 58 -23.98 -7.12 51.62
N GLU A 59 -23.48 -6.74 50.44
CA GLU A 59 -23.49 -7.59 49.23
C GLU A 59 -22.25 -7.32 48.36
N LEU A 60 -21.55 -8.39 47.98
CA LEU A 60 -20.53 -8.37 46.93
C LEU A 60 -21.15 -8.79 45.59
N GLU A 61 -20.81 -8.05 44.53
CA GLU A 61 -21.28 -8.30 43.16
C GLU A 61 -20.08 -8.40 42.22
N ALA A 62 -20.01 -9.45 41.39
CA ALA A 62 -19.04 -9.56 40.29
C ALA A 62 -19.69 -9.12 38.97
N VAL A 63 -18.99 -8.31 38.17
CA VAL A 63 -19.49 -7.71 36.92
C VAL A 63 -18.55 -8.06 35.76
N TYR A 64 -19.10 -8.63 34.70
CA TYR A 64 -18.40 -8.98 33.46
C TYR A 64 -18.99 -8.17 32.30
N LEU A 65 -18.17 -7.35 31.63
CA LEU A 65 -18.62 -6.60 30.45
C LEU A 65 -18.21 -7.32 29.17
N LEU A 66 -19.20 -7.80 28.42
CA LEU A 66 -19.03 -8.43 27.11
C LEU A 66 -19.40 -7.46 26.00
N SER A 67 -18.62 -7.44 24.92
CA SER A 67 -18.82 -6.53 23.78
C SER A 67 -18.86 -7.31 22.46
N SER A 68 -19.71 -6.83 21.54
CA SER A 68 -19.82 -7.36 20.17
C SER A 68 -19.32 -6.33 19.15
N TYR A 69 -18.59 -6.82 18.15
CA TYR A 69 -17.97 -6.03 17.07
C TYR A 69 -18.49 -6.40 15.67
N VAL A 70 -19.59 -7.16 15.59
CA VAL A 70 -20.13 -7.64 14.30
C VAL A 70 -20.72 -6.48 13.48
N GLU A 71 -20.23 -6.32 12.24
CA GLU A 71 -20.65 -5.38 11.18
C GLU A 71 -21.44 -4.14 11.64
N GLY A 72 -20.72 -3.15 12.21
CA GLY A 72 -21.23 -1.79 12.40
C GLY A 72 -22.11 -1.54 13.63
N ASN A 73 -22.45 -2.57 14.42
CA ASN A 73 -23.24 -2.42 15.64
C ASN A 73 -22.42 -2.76 16.91
N TYR A 74 -21.80 -1.74 17.50
CA TYR A 74 -21.08 -1.87 18.78
C TYR A 74 -22.07 -1.94 19.95
N ASN A 75 -22.33 -3.15 20.44
CA ASN A 75 -23.19 -3.37 21.61
C ASN A 75 -22.40 -4.00 22.75
N SER A 76 -22.65 -3.55 23.98
CA SER A 76 -22.05 -4.13 25.19
C SER A 76 -23.12 -4.56 26.18
N VAL A 77 -22.88 -5.69 26.84
CA VAL A 77 -23.78 -6.33 27.80
C VAL A 77 -22.99 -6.62 29.07
N ALA A 78 -23.52 -6.24 30.22
CA ALA A 78 -22.91 -6.52 31.51
C ALA A 78 -23.61 -7.71 32.19
N LEU A 79 -22.89 -8.82 32.42
CA LEU A 79 -23.34 -9.91 33.28
C LEU A 79 -22.98 -9.59 34.73
N LYS A 80 -23.92 -9.79 35.65
CA LYS A 80 -23.77 -9.47 37.06
C LYS A 80 -24.11 -10.69 37.92
N VAL A 81 -23.22 -11.05 38.84
CA VAL A 81 -23.43 -12.14 39.80
C VAL A 81 -23.42 -11.57 41.21
N LYS A 82 -24.45 -11.86 42.01
CA LYS A 82 -24.55 -11.42 43.41
C LYS A 82 -24.15 -12.54 44.37
N SER A 83 -23.62 -12.16 45.54
CA SER A 83 -23.46 -13.06 46.68
C SER A 83 -24.81 -13.37 47.34
N ASN A 84 -24.99 -14.60 47.84
CA ASN A 84 -26.22 -15.02 48.48
C ASN A 84 -26.35 -14.39 49.88
N SER A 85 -27.50 -13.80 50.18
CA SER A 85 -27.79 -13.05 51.42
C SER A 85 -27.98 -13.93 52.67
N SER A 86 -27.87 -15.26 52.58
CA SER A 86 -27.99 -16.17 53.73
C SER A 86 -26.77 -16.17 54.67
N ASP A 87 -25.67 -15.55 54.26
CA ASP A 87 -24.42 -15.48 55.04
C ASP A 87 -24.30 -14.22 55.90
N ALA A 88 -25.29 -13.31 55.84
CA ALA A 88 -25.44 -12.18 56.74
C ALA A 88 -26.16 -12.63 58.02
N GLY A 89 -25.40 -13.16 58.98
CA GLY A 89 -25.94 -13.62 60.25
C GLY A 89 -26.69 -12.54 61.05
N GLY A 90 -27.93 -12.86 61.44
CA GLY A 90 -28.50 -12.53 62.75
C GLY A 90 -28.87 -11.07 63.04
N ALA A 91 -30.16 -10.85 63.31
CA ALA A 91 -30.73 -9.63 63.87
C ALA A 91 -30.14 -9.24 65.24
N THR A 92 -28.99 -8.55 65.24
CA THR A 92 -28.51 -7.70 66.33
C THR A 92 -27.57 -6.66 65.71
N GLY A 93 -27.80 -5.37 65.99
CA GLY A 93 -27.11 -4.23 65.38
C GLY A 93 -25.63 -4.07 65.73
N THR A 94 -24.84 -5.12 65.55
CA THR A 94 -23.38 -5.16 65.67
C THR A 94 -22.80 -5.53 64.31
N LYS A 95 -22.02 -4.59 63.75
CA LYS A 95 -21.26 -4.72 62.48
C LYS A 95 -20.53 -6.06 62.45
N THR A 96 -21.04 -7.02 61.70
CA THR A 96 -20.37 -8.30 61.45
C THR A 96 -20.01 -8.34 59.98
N GLU A 97 -18.72 -8.50 59.73
CA GLU A 97 -18.08 -8.52 58.42
C GLU A 97 -18.60 -9.69 57.58
N ILE A 98 -18.81 -9.47 56.28
CA ILE A 98 -19.00 -10.59 55.33
C ILE A 98 -17.71 -11.40 55.39
N SER A 99 -17.78 -12.64 55.90
CA SER A 99 -16.61 -13.51 56.02
C SER A 99 -15.97 -13.71 54.63
N ASP A 100 -14.65 -13.50 54.55
CA ASP A 100 -13.82 -13.56 53.34
C ASP A 100 -13.90 -14.90 52.55
N GLU A 101 -14.66 -15.89 53.03
CA GLU A 101 -14.61 -17.27 52.53
C GLU A 101 -15.70 -17.66 51.52
N ASN A 102 -16.79 -16.90 51.36
CA ASN A 102 -18.01 -17.48 50.75
C ASN A 102 -18.41 -16.98 49.35
N PHE A 103 -17.80 -15.92 48.79
CA PHE A 103 -18.15 -15.50 47.42
C PHE A 103 -17.26 -16.17 46.36
N ILE A 104 -17.75 -17.30 45.85
CA ILE A 104 -17.09 -18.11 44.82
C ILE A 104 -17.88 -18.01 43.52
N VAL A 105 -17.20 -17.66 42.43
CA VAL A 105 -17.78 -17.54 41.09
C VAL A 105 -17.08 -18.51 40.14
N PRO A 106 -17.77 -19.18 39.18
CA PRO A 106 -17.07 -19.98 38.17
C PRO A 106 -16.17 -19.11 37.28
N THR A 107 -15.00 -19.62 36.92
CA THR A 107 -14.10 -18.93 35.98
C THR A 107 -14.66 -18.92 34.57
N LEU A 108 -14.38 -17.86 33.81
CA LEU A 108 -14.64 -17.77 32.38
C LEU A 108 -13.37 -17.94 31.52
N THR A 109 -12.24 -18.28 32.12
CA THR A 109 -10.94 -18.43 31.42
C THR A 109 -10.95 -19.45 30.28
N GLU A 110 -11.76 -20.50 30.35
CA GLU A 110 -11.90 -21.49 29.27
C GLU A 110 -12.72 -20.96 28.08
N ILE A 111 -13.60 -19.98 28.32
CA ILE A 111 -14.44 -19.35 27.29
C ILE A 111 -13.73 -18.13 26.69
N PHE A 112 -13.12 -17.30 27.55
CA PHE A 112 -12.40 -16.07 27.20
C PHE A 112 -11.01 -16.06 27.86
N ASN A 113 -9.95 -16.13 27.05
CA ASN A 113 -8.58 -16.10 27.57
C ASN A 113 -8.25 -14.79 28.31
N SER A 114 -8.89 -13.66 27.97
CA SER A 114 -8.67 -12.38 28.65
C SER A 114 -9.14 -12.38 30.11
N ALA A 115 -10.00 -13.32 30.50
CA ALA A 115 -10.50 -13.42 31.87
C ALA A 115 -9.38 -13.71 32.89
N ASP A 116 -8.25 -14.31 32.50
CA ASP A 116 -7.17 -14.70 33.43
C ASP A 116 -6.64 -13.49 34.23
N TRP A 117 -6.32 -12.39 33.54
CA TRP A 117 -5.77 -11.22 34.22
C TRP A 117 -6.83 -10.46 35.02
N HIS A 118 -8.05 -10.31 34.48
CA HIS A 118 -9.11 -9.57 35.15
C HIS A 118 -9.69 -10.31 36.37
N GLU A 119 -9.80 -11.64 36.33
CA GLU A 119 -10.21 -12.45 37.48
C GLU A 119 -9.13 -12.41 38.57
N ARG A 120 -7.84 -12.47 38.19
CA ARG A 120 -6.72 -12.31 39.15
C ARG A 120 -6.68 -10.92 39.78
N GLU A 121 -6.92 -9.86 39.01
CA GLU A 121 -7.04 -8.49 39.52
C GLU A 121 -8.21 -8.36 40.50
N THR A 122 -9.38 -8.91 40.15
CA THR A 122 -10.57 -8.89 41.00
C THR A 122 -10.33 -9.68 42.30
N TYR A 123 -9.64 -10.81 42.23
CA TYR A 123 -9.20 -11.56 43.40
C TYR A 123 -8.24 -10.75 44.27
N ASP A 124 -7.23 -10.12 43.68
CA ASP A 124 -6.23 -9.35 44.41
C ASP A 124 -6.85 -8.13 45.13
N MET A 125 -7.77 -7.43 44.45
CA MET A 125 -8.36 -6.18 44.94
C MET A 125 -9.61 -6.33 45.82
N PHE A 126 -10.45 -7.33 45.56
CA PHE A 126 -11.74 -7.54 46.26
C PHE A 126 -11.84 -8.88 47.01
N GLY A 127 -10.96 -9.84 46.74
CA GLY A 127 -10.95 -11.15 47.41
C GLY A 127 -11.99 -12.16 46.91
N ILE A 128 -12.50 -11.98 45.70
CA ILE A 128 -13.44 -12.93 45.08
C ILE A 128 -12.68 -14.14 44.56
N LYS A 129 -13.11 -15.36 44.91
CA LYS A 129 -12.47 -16.60 44.47
C LYS A 129 -13.14 -17.13 43.20
N PHE A 130 -12.33 -17.56 42.24
CA PHE A 130 -12.81 -18.12 40.97
C PHE A 130 -12.58 -19.63 40.93
N ASN A 131 -13.65 -20.42 40.85
CA ASN A 131 -13.56 -21.88 40.78
C ASN A 131 -13.16 -22.32 39.37
N GLY A 132 -12.17 -23.21 39.26
CA GLY A 132 -11.62 -23.70 37.99
C GLY A 132 -10.46 -22.88 37.41
N HIS A 133 -10.08 -21.75 38.03
CA HIS A 133 -9.01 -20.90 37.51
C HIS A 133 -7.61 -21.53 37.72
N LYS A 134 -6.85 -21.72 36.63
CA LYS A 134 -5.56 -22.45 36.64
C LYS A 134 -4.44 -21.75 37.42
N ASN A 135 -4.44 -20.42 37.48
CA ASN A 135 -3.36 -19.63 38.09
C ASN A 135 -3.89 -18.44 38.91
N LEU A 136 -4.71 -18.69 39.94
CA LEU A 136 -5.29 -17.62 40.76
C LEU A 136 -4.27 -17.09 41.79
N LYS A 137 -3.45 -16.13 41.37
CA LYS A 137 -2.41 -15.48 42.19
C LYS A 137 -2.56 -13.96 42.15
N ARG A 138 -2.12 -13.28 43.22
CA ARG A 138 -2.02 -11.81 43.26
C ARG A 138 -1.18 -11.30 42.09
N ILE A 139 -1.60 -10.18 41.51
CA ILE A 139 -1.01 -9.66 40.27
C ILE A 139 -0.47 -8.24 40.41
N LEU A 140 -1.11 -7.40 41.24
CA LEU A 140 -0.71 -6.01 41.46
C LEU A 140 -0.11 -5.79 42.85
N LEU A 141 -0.57 -6.52 43.87
CA LEU A 141 -0.12 -6.36 45.25
C LEU A 141 1.02 -7.33 45.60
N PRO A 142 2.02 -6.89 46.40
CA PRO A 142 3.06 -7.76 46.94
C PRO A 142 2.47 -8.86 47.85
N THR A 143 3.13 -10.01 47.99
CA THR A 143 2.63 -11.10 48.86
C THR A 143 2.55 -10.76 50.33
N GLN A 144 3.31 -9.74 50.74
CA GLN A 144 3.32 -9.23 52.11
C GLN A 144 2.10 -8.33 52.38
N PHE A 145 1.36 -7.92 51.35
CA PHE A 145 0.20 -7.07 51.47
C PHE A 145 -0.95 -7.84 52.12
N ILE A 146 -1.42 -7.37 53.27
CA ILE A 146 -2.50 -8.00 54.02
C ILE A 146 -3.83 -7.33 53.65
N GLY A 147 -4.78 -8.14 53.17
CA GLY A 147 -6.14 -7.73 52.85
C GLY A 147 -6.39 -7.41 51.36
N HIS A 148 -7.50 -6.71 51.12
CA HIS A 148 -8.05 -6.36 49.81
C HIS A 148 -8.44 -4.87 49.79
N PRO A 149 -7.68 -4.00 49.10
CA PRO A 149 -7.77 -2.55 49.28
C PRO A 149 -9.04 -1.91 48.72
N LEU A 150 -9.70 -2.52 47.73
CA LEU A 150 -10.94 -1.98 47.16
C LEU A 150 -12.19 -2.33 47.98
N ARG A 151 -12.08 -3.17 49.02
CA ARG A 151 -13.18 -3.37 49.98
C ARG A 151 -13.48 -2.08 50.75
N LYS A 152 -14.76 -1.81 51.02
CA LYS A 152 -15.22 -0.67 51.82
C LYS A 152 -14.81 -0.80 53.28
N SER A 153 -14.57 -2.02 53.76
CA SER A 153 -14.06 -2.32 55.11
C SER A 153 -12.58 -2.00 55.30
N TYR A 154 -11.80 -1.83 54.22
CA TYR A 154 -10.36 -1.62 54.30
C TYR A 154 -10.02 -0.21 54.86
N PRO A 155 -9.23 -0.10 55.94
CA PRO A 155 -8.95 1.18 56.59
C PRO A 155 -8.00 2.06 55.75
N LEU A 156 -8.46 3.26 55.39
CA LEU A 156 -7.66 4.28 54.69
C LEU A 156 -6.62 4.90 55.64
N GLY A 157 -5.37 5.02 55.18
CA GLY A 157 -4.30 5.74 55.89
C GLY A 157 -3.41 4.89 56.82
N LYS A 158 -3.59 3.56 56.88
CA LYS A 158 -2.60 2.68 57.51
C LYS A 158 -1.51 2.31 56.49
N GLU A 159 -0.33 2.87 56.65
CA GLU A 159 0.86 2.39 55.96
C GLU A 159 1.24 1.00 56.52
N GLN A 160 1.30 0.00 55.63
CA GLN A 160 1.88 -1.30 55.97
C GLN A 160 3.39 -1.20 55.67
N GLU A 161 4.24 -1.63 56.59
CA GLU A 161 5.68 -1.76 56.34
C GLU A 161 5.91 -2.93 55.37
N ILE A 162 5.87 -2.62 54.07
CA ILE A 162 6.13 -3.56 53.00
C ILE A 162 7.54 -3.28 52.47
N SER A 163 8.32 -4.34 52.26
CA SER A 163 9.63 -4.21 51.61
C SER A 163 9.48 -3.58 50.23
N LEU A 164 10.29 -2.55 49.92
CA LEU A 164 10.40 -1.96 48.57
C LEU A 164 10.79 -3.00 47.50
N TYR A 165 11.43 -4.10 47.93
CA TYR A 165 11.75 -5.28 47.14
C TYR A 165 10.97 -6.51 47.63
N GLY A 166 9.75 -6.31 48.11
CA GLY A 166 8.90 -7.39 48.61
C GLY A 166 8.64 -8.41 47.51
N ASP A 167 8.72 -9.69 47.86
CA ASP A 167 8.42 -10.77 46.93
C ASP A 167 6.96 -10.64 46.44
N PHE A 168 6.79 -10.41 45.14
CA PHE A 168 5.50 -10.59 44.47
C PHE A 168 5.18 -12.09 44.43
N GLU A 169 3.90 -12.47 44.32
CA GLU A 169 3.54 -13.90 44.35
C GLU A 169 4.07 -14.62 43.10
N ALA A 170 4.25 -13.86 42.02
CA ALA A 170 5.00 -14.22 40.83
C ALA A 170 6.51 -14.46 41.07
N THR A 171 7.12 -13.90 42.14
CA THR A 171 8.53 -14.12 42.48
C THR A 171 8.76 -15.25 43.49
N LYS A 172 7.73 -15.70 44.24
CA LYS A 172 7.85 -16.91 45.09
C LYS A 172 7.95 -18.20 44.27
N ASP A 173 7.31 -18.22 43.11
CA ASP A 173 7.46 -19.28 42.11
C ASP A 173 8.31 -18.76 40.94
N GLU A 174 9.57 -18.41 41.19
CA GLU A 174 10.47 -18.01 40.09
C GLU A 174 10.41 -19.05 38.96
N LEU A 175 10.31 -18.54 37.73
CA LEU A 175 10.33 -19.32 36.49
C LEU A 175 11.70 -19.97 36.32
N THR A 176 12.02 -20.99 37.10
CA THR A 176 13.30 -21.69 37.01
C THR A 176 13.31 -22.69 35.86
N VAL A 177 14.49 -22.93 35.30
CA VAL A 177 14.73 -23.95 34.26
C VAL A 177 14.20 -25.32 34.73
N ASP A 178 14.38 -25.66 36.01
CA ASP A 178 13.92 -26.92 36.59
C ASP A 178 12.40 -27.05 36.64
N LYS A 179 11.66 -25.97 36.91
CA LYS A 179 10.19 -25.98 36.88
C LYS A 179 9.66 -26.04 35.44
N PHE A 180 10.33 -25.36 34.51
CA PHE A 180 9.96 -25.41 33.09
C PHE A 180 10.12 -26.81 32.48
N LEU A 181 11.12 -27.58 32.91
CA LEU A 181 11.36 -28.96 32.47
C LEU A 181 10.45 -30.01 33.15
N LYS A 182 9.67 -29.63 34.16
CA LYS A 182 8.75 -30.55 34.87
C LYS A 182 7.43 -30.82 34.14
N ASP A 183 7.03 -29.96 33.18
CA ASP A 183 5.86 -30.19 32.32
C ASP A 183 6.06 -31.47 31.48
N GLU A 184 5.11 -32.41 31.54
CA GLU A 184 5.22 -33.72 30.88
C GLU A 184 5.41 -33.62 29.35
N ASP A 185 4.81 -32.62 28.70
CA ASP A 185 4.93 -32.35 27.26
C ASP A 185 6.31 -31.84 26.79
N LYS A 186 7.18 -31.44 27.73
CA LYS A 186 8.51 -30.88 27.45
C LYS A 186 9.63 -31.85 27.79
N LYS A 187 9.33 -32.97 28.47
CA LYS A 187 10.28 -34.05 28.71
C LYS A 187 10.64 -34.74 27.38
N GLY A 188 11.91 -34.62 26.98
CA GLY A 188 12.44 -35.29 25.79
C GLY A 188 12.70 -34.39 24.58
N LYS A 189 12.45 -33.07 24.66
CA LYS A 189 12.89 -32.13 23.62
C LYS A 189 14.39 -31.84 23.75
N THR A 190 15.13 -31.98 22.66
CA THR A 190 16.53 -31.55 22.55
C THR A 190 16.60 -30.05 22.28
N TYR A 191 17.27 -29.32 23.17
CA TYR A 191 17.53 -27.88 23.04
C TYR A 191 18.89 -27.64 22.37
N SER A 192 19.02 -26.51 21.67
CA SER A 192 20.22 -26.20 20.88
C SER A 192 21.41 -25.80 21.75
N THR A 193 21.15 -25.18 22.90
CA THR A 193 22.12 -24.70 23.89
C THR A 193 21.63 -24.93 25.32
N GLN A 194 22.43 -24.54 26.32
CA GLN A 194 22.02 -24.59 27.72
C GLN A 194 20.92 -23.56 28.00
N LEU A 195 19.81 -24.02 28.56
CA LEU A 195 18.71 -23.13 28.96
C LEU A 195 19.18 -22.12 30.00
N MET A 196 18.97 -20.84 29.71
CA MET A 196 19.30 -19.73 30.62
C MET A 196 18.04 -19.08 31.16
N HIS A 197 18.10 -18.71 32.43
CA HIS A 197 17.10 -17.90 33.11
C HIS A 197 17.58 -16.45 33.12
N LEU A 198 16.83 -15.55 32.49
CA LEU A 198 17.17 -14.14 32.34
C LEU A 198 16.10 -13.26 32.99
N ASN A 199 16.53 -12.35 33.86
CA ASN A 199 15.67 -11.36 34.52
C ASN A 199 15.98 -9.97 33.95
N VAL A 200 14.99 -9.36 33.28
CA VAL A 200 15.11 -8.01 32.70
C VAL A 200 14.17 -7.07 33.44
N GLY A 201 14.74 -6.06 34.11
CA GLY A 201 13.99 -5.08 34.91
C GLY A 201 14.29 -5.18 36.41
N PRO A 202 13.59 -4.41 37.27
CA PRO A 202 12.48 -3.51 36.94
C PRO A 202 12.92 -2.14 36.38
N HIS A 203 14.23 -1.83 36.34
CA HIS A 203 14.77 -0.54 35.88
C HIS A 203 15.50 -0.61 34.53
N HIS A 204 15.15 -1.57 33.69
CA HIS A 204 15.82 -1.71 32.40
C HIS A 204 15.43 -0.53 31.48
N PRO A 205 16.37 0.14 30.78
CA PRO A 205 16.05 1.30 29.95
C PRO A 205 14.98 1.02 28.89
N SER A 206 15.01 -0.16 28.26
CA SER A 206 14.05 -0.57 27.23
C SER A 206 12.66 -0.97 27.74
N THR A 207 12.42 -0.99 29.06
CA THR A 207 11.09 -1.34 29.59
C THR A 207 10.17 -0.13 29.79
N HIS A 208 10.55 1.05 29.28
CA HIS A 208 9.76 2.32 29.23
C HIS A 208 8.89 2.58 30.47
N GLY A 209 9.41 2.28 31.66
CA GLY A 209 8.65 2.21 32.90
C GLY A 209 9.19 1.11 33.84
N VAL A 210 8.43 0.83 34.90
CA VAL A 210 8.79 -0.15 35.92
C VAL A 210 8.12 -1.49 35.61
N LEU A 211 8.74 -2.26 34.71
CA LEU A 211 8.30 -3.59 34.29
C LEU A 211 9.45 -4.58 34.46
N ARG A 212 9.15 -5.76 35.02
CA ARG A 212 10.11 -6.85 35.16
C ARG A 212 9.64 -8.05 34.33
N LEU A 213 10.52 -8.58 33.51
CA LEU A 213 10.27 -9.75 32.66
C LEU A 213 11.18 -10.89 33.10
N MET A 214 10.56 -12.01 33.46
CA MET A 214 11.26 -13.26 33.79
C MET A 214 11.21 -14.18 32.58
N MET A 215 12.37 -14.58 32.06
CA MET A 215 12.46 -15.23 30.76
C MET A 215 13.31 -16.51 30.82
N ILE A 216 12.89 -17.53 30.07
CA ILE A 216 13.72 -18.70 29.77
C ILE A 216 14.08 -18.65 28.29
N ILE A 217 15.37 -18.73 28.02
CA ILE A 217 15.94 -18.64 26.67
C ILE A 217 16.81 -19.85 26.35
N ASP A 218 16.82 -20.27 25.09
CA ASP A 218 17.74 -21.22 24.47
C ASP A 218 18.58 -20.44 23.44
N GLY A 219 19.80 -20.04 23.82
CA GLY A 219 20.62 -19.13 23.03
C GLY A 219 19.92 -17.78 22.87
N GLU A 220 19.57 -17.43 21.64
CA GLU A 220 18.81 -16.21 21.30
C GLU A 220 17.29 -16.44 21.25
N LYS A 221 16.84 -17.71 21.33
CA LYS A 221 15.44 -18.06 21.19
C LYS A 221 14.73 -17.98 22.53
N MET A 222 13.74 -17.10 22.63
CA MET A 222 12.88 -16.99 23.79
C MET A 222 11.86 -18.15 23.82
N LEU A 223 11.82 -18.90 24.93
CA LEU A 223 10.93 -20.06 25.10
C LEU A 223 9.71 -19.73 25.96
N LYS A 224 9.88 -18.91 27.00
CA LYS A 224 8.80 -18.48 27.89
C LYS A 224 9.13 -17.13 28.51
N ILE A 225 8.13 -16.26 28.61
CA ILE A 225 8.19 -14.99 29.33
C ILE A 225 7.04 -14.95 30.33
N GLU A 226 7.34 -14.48 31.54
CA GLU A 226 6.36 -14.11 32.54
C GLU A 226 6.58 -12.64 32.96
N PRO A 227 5.63 -11.74 32.67
CA PRO A 227 5.71 -10.35 33.12
C PRO A 227 5.30 -10.25 34.60
N VAL A 228 6.10 -9.54 35.37
CA VAL A 228 5.83 -9.15 36.76
C VAL A 228 5.52 -7.66 36.78
N ILE A 229 4.27 -7.35 37.11
CA ILE A 229 3.71 -5.99 37.16
C ILE A 229 3.33 -5.62 38.61
N GLY A 230 2.84 -4.39 38.81
CA GLY A 230 2.38 -3.90 40.13
C GLY A 230 3.34 -2.95 40.84
N TYR A 231 4.59 -2.81 40.39
CA TYR A 231 5.59 -1.92 41.01
C TYR A 231 5.20 -0.44 41.06
N LEU A 232 4.31 0.01 40.17
CA LEU A 232 3.85 1.40 40.10
C LEU A 232 2.42 1.59 40.63
N HIS A 233 1.76 0.53 41.11
CA HIS A 233 0.37 0.59 41.56
C HIS A 233 0.25 1.41 42.85
N ARG A 234 -0.43 2.57 42.78
CA ARG A 234 -0.60 3.50 43.90
C ARG A 234 -1.98 3.44 44.56
N GLY A 235 -2.87 2.55 44.10
CA GLY A 235 -4.25 2.46 44.60
C GLY A 235 -5.06 3.75 44.34
N ILE A 236 -4.89 4.34 43.16
CA ILE A 236 -5.57 5.59 42.77
C ILE A 236 -7.09 5.42 42.85
N GLU A 237 -7.57 4.25 42.46
CA GLU A 237 -8.98 3.83 42.50
C GLU A 237 -9.57 4.02 43.89
N LYS A 238 -8.83 3.59 44.94
CA LYS A 238 -9.25 3.72 46.33
C LYS A 238 -9.19 5.16 46.83
N ILE A 239 -8.19 5.93 46.38
CA ILE A 239 -8.06 7.35 46.71
C ILE A 239 -9.26 8.13 46.14
N CYS A 240 -9.66 7.82 44.90
CA CYS A 240 -10.78 8.45 44.21
C CYS A 240 -12.13 8.27 44.94
N GLU A 241 -12.33 7.20 45.71
CA GLU A 241 -13.57 7.00 46.49
C GLU A 241 -13.84 8.12 47.53
N ASN A 242 -12.78 8.80 48.00
CA ASN A 242 -12.89 9.87 49.00
C ASN A 242 -12.88 11.27 48.38
N LEU A 243 -12.81 11.38 47.06
CA LEU A 243 -12.73 12.63 46.33
C LEU A 243 -14.05 12.94 45.63
N ASN A 244 -14.33 14.22 45.43
CA ASN A 244 -15.46 14.63 44.60
C ASN A 244 -15.17 14.32 43.12
N TYR A 245 -16.22 14.09 42.32
CA TYR A 245 -16.08 13.78 40.89
C TYR A 245 -15.18 14.76 40.11
N THR A 246 -15.23 16.06 40.43
CA THR A 246 -14.36 17.07 39.81
C THR A 246 -12.91 16.98 40.26
N GLN A 247 -12.64 16.56 41.50
CA GLN A 247 -11.29 16.43 42.06
C GLN A 247 -10.55 15.18 41.54
N ILE A 248 -11.27 14.24 40.92
CA ILE A 248 -10.71 13.01 40.36
C ILE A 248 -10.04 13.26 39.00
N VAL A 249 -10.47 14.27 38.23
CA VAL A 249 -9.94 14.52 36.87
C VAL A 249 -8.39 14.59 36.83
N PRO A 250 -7.69 15.34 37.72
CA PRO A 250 -6.23 15.38 37.72
C PRO A 250 -5.54 14.05 38.07
N TYR A 251 -6.26 13.07 38.62
CA TYR A 251 -5.72 11.73 38.86
C TYR A 251 -5.76 10.87 37.60
N MET A 252 -6.68 11.13 36.65
CA MET A 252 -6.73 10.44 35.37
C MET A 252 -5.46 10.72 34.54
N ASP A 253 -4.93 11.94 34.62
CA ASP A 253 -3.62 12.31 34.04
C ASP A 253 -2.45 11.47 34.56
N ARG A 254 -2.58 10.89 35.76
CA ARG A 254 -1.49 10.12 36.40
C ARG A 254 -1.48 8.65 36.00
N LEU A 255 -2.56 8.16 35.38
CA LEU A 255 -2.66 6.77 34.91
C LEU A 255 -1.72 6.53 33.73
N ASP A 256 -1.64 7.50 32.83
CA ASP A 256 -0.70 7.51 31.70
C ASP A 256 -0.20 8.95 31.48
N TYR A 257 1.09 9.18 31.69
CA TYR A 257 1.72 10.49 31.51
C TYR A 257 2.02 10.83 30.05
N VAL A 258 1.88 9.87 29.13
CA VAL A 258 2.05 10.06 27.69
C VAL A 258 0.72 10.44 27.04
N ALA A 259 -0.39 9.81 27.47
CA ALA A 259 -1.75 10.03 26.96
C ALA A 259 -2.73 10.60 28.02
N SER A 260 -2.27 11.57 28.81
CA SER A 260 -3.01 12.09 29.96
C SER A 260 -4.40 12.65 29.62
N MET A 261 -4.50 13.54 28.64
CA MET A 261 -5.77 14.15 28.23
C MET A 261 -6.74 13.12 27.61
N MET A 262 -6.22 12.06 26.99
CA MET A 262 -7.07 10.97 26.49
C MET A 262 -7.76 10.21 27.61
N ASN A 263 -7.12 10.07 28.79
CA ASN A 263 -7.69 9.40 29.94
C ASN A 263 -8.73 10.26 30.68
N GLU A 264 -8.59 11.59 30.65
CA GLU A 264 -9.60 12.49 31.22
C GLU A 264 -10.95 12.36 30.51
N PHE A 265 -10.92 12.17 29.19
CA PHE A 265 -12.11 12.19 28.35
C PHE A 265 -13.15 11.12 28.70
N PRO A 266 -12.82 9.81 28.78
CA PRO A 266 -13.79 8.78 29.12
C PRO A 266 -14.33 8.96 30.54
N TYR A 267 -13.51 9.44 31.48
CA TYR A 267 -13.96 9.72 32.84
C TYR A 267 -15.01 10.85 32.87
N VAL A 268 -14.71 11.98 32.24
CA VAL A 268 -15.65 13.11 32.15
C VAL A 268 -16.93 12.71 31.42
N LEU A 269 -16.81 11.95 30.34
CA LEU A 269 -17.96 11.45 29.56
C LEU A 269 -18.84 10.48 30.36
N ALA A 270 -18.24 9.64 31.20
CA ALA A 270 -19.00 8.76 32.10
C ALA A 270 -19.81 9.56 33.13
N VAL A 271 -19.21 10.59 33.75
CA VAL A 271 -19.89 11.45 34.72
C VAL A 271 -20.98 12.29 34.04
N GLU A 272 -20.72 12.83 32.85
CA GLU A 272 -21.71 13.59 32.06
C GLU A 272 -22.92 12.74 31.68
N LYS A 273 -22.71 11.49 31.26
CA LYS A 273 -23.80 10.53 31.00
C LYS A 273 -24.60 10.22 32.27
N LEU A 274 -23.93 10.01 33.40
CA LEU A 274 -24.59 9.72 34.68
C LEU A 274 -25.47 10.90 35.16
N MET A 275 -25.00 12.13 34.92
CA MET A 275 -25.71 13.37 35.26
C MET A 275 -26.64 13.88 34.16
N ASN A 276 -26.68 13.23 32.99
CA ASN A 276 -27.40 13.66 31.80
C ASN A 276 -27.10 15.12 31.38
N ILE A 277 -25.81 15.50 31.43
CA ILE A 277 -25.34 16.85 31.05
C ILE A 277 -25.13 16.91 29.54
N GLN A 278 -25.72 17.91 28.88
CA GLN A 278 -25.41 18.22 27.49
C GLN A 278 -24.23 19.19 27.41
N VAL A 279 -23.15 18.74 26.75
CA VAL A 279 -21.93 19.53 26.54
C VAL A 279 -22.11 20.41 25.29
N PRO A 280 -21.71 21.69 25.31
CA PRO A 280 -21.75 22.55 24.13
C PRO A 280 -20.96 21.98 22.94
N GLU A 281 -21.50 22.08 21.73
CA GLU A 281 -20.91 21.54 20.49
C GLU A 281 -19.45 21.99 20.30
N ARG A 282 -19.17 23.28 20.54
CA ARG A 282 -17.80 23.83 20.47
C ARG A 282 -16.83 23.11 21.41
N ALA A 283 -17.26 22.78 22.62
CA ALA A 283 -16.42 22.06 23.58
C ALA A 283 -16.21 20.60 23.16
N GLN A 284 -17.19 19.96 22.52
CA GLN A 284 -17.04 18.62 21.97
C GLN A 284 -15.97 18.58 20.87
N ILE A 285 -15.99 19.55 19.94
CA ILE A 285 -15.00 19.66 18.87
C ILE A 285 -13.59 19.85 19.45
N ILE A 286 -13.43 20.75 20.43
CA ILE A 286 -12.15 21.01 21.07
C ILE A 286 -11.61 19.76 21.77
N ARG A 287 -12.46 19.00 22.48
CA ARG A 287 -12.07 17.73 23.11
C ARG A 287 -11.51 16.75 22.08
N VAL A 288 -12.17 16.61 20.93
CA VAL A 288 -11.68 15.73 19.85
C VAL A 288 -10.32 16.19 19.34
N ILE A 289 -10.16 17.48 19.01
CA ILE A 289 -8.88 18.02 18.52
C ILE A 289 -7.75 17.74 19.51
N VAL A 290 -7.97 18.03 20.79
CA VAL A 290 -6.96 17.86 21.83
C VAL A 290 -6.64 16.38 22.08
N THR A 291 -7.65 15.51 22.04
CA THR A 291 -7.48 14.05 22.17
C THR A 291 -6.67 13.49 21.01
N GLU A 292 -6.94 13.90 19.78
CA GLU A 292 -6.19 13.45 18.59
C GLU A 292 -4.75 13.99 18.59
N LEU A 293 -4.52 15.23 19.01
CA LEU A 293 -3.16 15.76 19.19
C LEU A 293 -2.39 14.95 20.25
N ASN A 294 -3.04 14.56 21.35
CA ASN A 294 -2.38 13.77 22.39
C ASN A 294 -2.10 12.33 21.91
N ARG A 295 -3.00 11.76 21.10
CA ARG A 295 -2.79 10.49 20.41
C ARG A 295 -1.58 10.54 19.47
N ILE A 296 -1.45 11.59 18.65
CA ILE A 296 -0.29 11.79 17.77
C ILE A 296 1.00 11.89 18.60
N ALA A 297 1.00 12.68 19.67
CA ALA A 297 2.15 12.79 20.56
C ALA A 297 2.55 11.45 21.21
N SER A 298 1.57 10.61 21.55
CA SER A 298 1.80 9.27 22.09
C SER A 298 2.43 8.34 21.06
N HIS A 299 1.91 8.32 19.82
CA HIS A 299 2.48 7.53 18.74
C HIS A 299 3.90 7.97 18.35
N ILE A 300 4.19 9.27 18.33
CA ILE A 300 5.55 9.78 18.08
C ILE A 300 6.51 9.27 19.16
N MET A 301 6.11 9.31 20.44
CA MET A 301 6.93 8.79 21.53
C MET A 301 7.19 7.29 21.39
N TRP A 302 6.14 6.49 21.13
CA TRP A 302 6.27 5.05 20.91
C TRP A 302 7.19 4.74 19.72
N PHE A 303 6.98 5.39 18.58
CA PHE A 303 7.77 5.18 17.37
C PHE A 303 9.25 5.50 17.58
N THR A 304 9.55 6.65 18.17
CA THR A 304 10.93 7.10 18.38
C THR A 304 11.69 6.23 19.37
N THR A 305 11.05 5.87 20.48
CA THR A 305 11.65 4.99 21.50
C THR A 305 11.85 3.58 20.97
N TRP A 306 10.90 3.05 20.19
CA TRP A 306 11.04 1.77 19.53
C TRP A 306 12.20 1.74 18.53
N LEU A 307 12.36 2.79 17.71
CA LEU A 307 13.52 2.92 16.81
C LEU A 307 14.84 3.00 17.57
N MET A 308 14.88 3.69 18.70
CA MET A 308 16.05 3.71 19.57
C MET A 308 16.40 2.31 20.10
N ASP A 309 15.40 1.52 20.51
CA ASP A 309 15.60 0.12 20.94
C ASP A 309 16.10 -0.77 19.78
N LEU A 310 15.76 -0.43 18.52
CA LEU A 310 16.31 -1.07 17.31
C LEU A 310 17.70 -0.54 16.89
N GLY A 311 18.25 0.44 17.61
CA GLY A 311 19.57 1.04 17.33
C GLY A 311 19.56 2.29 16.44
N ALA A 312 18.39 2.77 16.02
CA ALA A 312 18.22 4.00 15.23
C ALA A 312 18.02 5.23 16.13
N THR A 313 19.12 5.76 16.67
CA THR A 313 19.09 6.89 17.62
C THR A 313 18.76 8.24 16.98
N THR A 314 19.03 8.43 15.67
CA THR A 314 18.82 9.72 15.01
C THR A 314 17.33 10.11 14.89
N PRO A 315 16.42 9.23 14.41
CA PRO A 315 14.98 9.49 14.42
C PRO A 315 14.42 9.84 15.79
N PHE A 316 15.01 9.32 16.87
CA PHE A 316 14.56 9.61 18.24
C PHE A 316 14.59 11.11 18.56
N PHE A 317 15.68 11.82 18.22
CA PHE A 317 15.79 13.25 18.49
C PHE A 317 14.83 14.10 17.65
N TYR A 318 14.59 13.69 16.40
CA TYR A 318 13.65 14.38 15.51
C TYR A 318 12.22 14.24 16.02
N GLY A 319 11.76 13.03 16.35
CA GLY A 319 10.39 12.87 16.85
C GLY A 319 10.21 13.46 18.25
N PHE A 320 11.26 13.52 19.08
CA PHE A 320 11.21 14.32 20.31
C PHE A 320 10.92 15.80 20.03
N ASN A 321 11.61 16.40 19.05
CA ASN A 321 11.37 17.78 18.65
C ASN A 321 9.94 17.98 18.10
N ASP A 322 9.39 17.02 17.38
CA ASP A 322 7.99 17.07 16.90
C ASP A 322 6.99 17.00 18.05
N ARG A 323 7.25 16.11 19.02
CA ARG A 323 6.43 16.00 20.23
C ARG A 323 6.47 17.28 21.06
N GLU A 324 7.61 17.97 21.14
CA GLU A 324 7.72 19.24 21.86
C GLU A 324 6.81 20.33 21.29
N GLN A 325 6.58 20.37 19.97
CA GLN A 325 5.64 21.33 19.39
C GLN A 325 4.20 21.11 19.88
N ILE A 326 3.79 19.85 20.07
CA ILE A 326 2.48 19.52 20.64
C ILE A 326 2.44 19.89 22.13
N LEU A 327 3.53 19.65 22.87
CA LEU A 327 3.60 20.02 24.29
C LEU A 327 3.53 21.54 24.50
N GLU A 328 4.10 22.35 23.61
CA GLU A 328 3.92 23.81 23.64
C GLU A 328 2.46 24.22 23.45
N ILE A 329 1.73 23.56 22.54
CA ILE A 329 0.28 23.78 22.35
C ILE A 329 -0.49 23.43 23.64
N PHE A 330 -0.14 22.31 24.29
CA PHE A 330 -0.76 21.91 25.55
C PHE A 330 -0.43 22.84 26.71
N GLU A 331 0.80 23.38 26.76
CA GLU A 331 1.21 24.38 27.74
C GLU A 331 0.42 25.69 27.55
N ASP A 332 0.17 26.11 26.31
CA ASP A 332 -0.67 27.27 26.03
C ASP A 332 -2.14 27.08 26.45
N LEU A 333 -2.66 25.85 26.34
CA LEU A 333 -4.03 25.50 26.72
C LEU A 333 -4.20 25.33 28.23
N SER A 334 -3.29 24.63 28.89
CA SER A 334 -3.43 24.18 30.29
C SER A 334 -2.56 24.92 31.29
N ARG A 335 -1.51 25.63 30.83
CA ARG A 335 -0.42 26.20 31.65
C ARG A 335 0.44 25.17 32.39
N ALA A 336 0.39 23.90 31.97
CA ALA A 336 1.19 22.82 32.50
C ALA A 336 1.80 21.99 31.36
N ARG A 337 2.86 21.20 31.64
CA ARG A 337 3.65 20.47 30.63
C ARG A 337 3.56 18.93 30.71
N MET A 338 2.78 18.38 31.63
CA MET A 338 2.58 16.91 31.78
C MET A 338 1.21 16.56 32.40
N MET A 339 0.90 17.17 33.55
CA MET A 339 -0.40 17.04 34.22
C MET A 339 -1.24 18.25 33.85
N PHE A 340 -2.03 18.12 32.80
CA PHE A 340 -2.71 19.25 32.17
C PHE A 340 -4.03 19.58 32.85
N SER A 341 -4.72 18.59 33.40
CA SER A 341 -6.04 18.73 33.99
C SER A 341 -6.99 19.53 33.08
N TYR A 342 -7.04 19.26 31.77
CA TYR A 342 -7.62 20.23 30.82
C TYR A 342 -9.13 20.06 30.62
N MET A 343 -9.58 18.81 30.59
CA MET A 343 -11.02 18.51 30.44
C MET A 343 -11.76 18.79 31.75
N CYS A 344 -13.02 19.23 31.65
CA CYS A 344 -13.86 19.42 32.81
C CYS A 344 -15.27 18.88 32.55
N ILE A 345 -15.97 18.49 33.61
CA ILE A 345 -17.36 18.05 33.52
C ILE A 345 -18.21 19.20 32.96
N GLY A 346 -18.86 18.98 31.82
CA GLY A 346 -19.65 19.96 31.09
C GLY A 346 -18.91 20.78 30.02
N GLY A 347 -17.59 20.62 29.85
CA GLY A 347 -16.84 21.35 28.81
C GLY A 347 -15.31 21.20 28.84
N VAL A 348 -14.60 22.31 28.62
CA VAL A 348 -13.13 22.42 28.67
C VAL A 348 -12.73 23.62 29.53
N LYS A 349 -11.54 23.59 30.16
CA LYS A 349 -11.09 24.70 31.02
C LYS A 349 -10.80 25.99 30.27
N LYS A 350 -10.30 25.90 29.03
CA LYS A 350 -9.91 27.07 28.21
C LYS A 350 -10.22 26.80 26.73
N ASP A 351 -10.75 27.79 26.03
CA ASP A 351 -11.05 27.69 24.60
C ASP A 351 -9.77 27.82 23.74
N ILE A 352 -9.82 27.31 22.51
CA ILE A 352 -8.78 27.48 21.48
C ILE A 352 -8.96 28.87 20.84
N ASN A 353 -7.96 29.74 21.01
CA ASN A 353 -7.92 31.05 20.36
C ASN A 353 -7.31 30.96 18.93
N ALA A 354 -7.35 32.07 18.19
CA ALA A 354 -6.84 32.12 16.81
C ALA A 354 -5.33 31.80 16.71
N ASP A 355 -4.53 32.13 17.72
CA ASP A 355 -3.10 31.89 17.71
C ASP A 355 -2.78 30.40 17.93
N ILE A 356 -3.48 29.74 18.85
CA ILE A 356 -3.36 28.29 19.08
C ILE A 356 -3.85 27.53 17.84
N ALA A 357 -4.96 27.96 17.24
CA ALA A 357 -5.47 27.35 16.00
C ALA A 357 -4.45 27.42 14.86
N LYS A 358 -3.72 28.54 14.71
CA LYS A 358 -2.62 28.66 13.73
C LYS A 358 -1.48 27.68 14.01
N LYS A 359 -1.09 27.48 15.28
CA LYS A 359 -0.06 26.51 15.65
C LYS A 359 -0.50 25.08 15.31
N ILE A 360 -1.74 24.72 15.62
CA ILE A 360 -2.32 23.41 15.31
C ILE A 360 -2.31 23.18 13.79
N ASN A 361 -2.84 24.12 13.01
CA ASN A 361 -2.88 24.00 11.54
C ASN A 361 -1.49 23.85 10.93
N LYS A 362 -0.52 24.66 11.41
CA LYS A 362 0.87 24.56 10.96
C LYS A 362 1.43 23.16 11.23
N PHE A 363 1.22 22.62 12.42
CA PHE A 363 1.69 21.28 12.77
C PHE A 363 1.02 20.20 11.89
N THR A 364 -0.29 20.28 11.69
CA THR A 364 -1.03 19.30 10.87
C THR A 364 -0.62 19.34 9.39
N ASP A 365 -0.27 20.51 8.86
CA ASP A 365 0.19 20.66 7.48
C ASP A 365 1.61 20.12 7.27
N GLU A 366 2.49 20.26 8.26
CA GLU A 366 3.89 19.80 8.18
C GLU A 366 4.05 18.28 8.44
N MET A 367 3.18 17.68 9.26
CA MET A 367 3.33 16.31 9.73
C MET A 367 3.43 15.24 8.61
N PRO A 368 2.61 15.27 7.53
CA PRO A 368 2.72 14.28 6.46
C PRO A 368 4.09 14.27 5.76
N ALA A 369 4.69 15.46 5.56
CA ALA A 369 6.02 15.58 4.98
C ALA A 369 7.10 14.99 5.91
N ARG A 370 7.02 15.26 7.22
CA ARG A 370 7.94 14.68 8.21
C ARG A 370 7.83 13.16 8.30
N ILE A 371 6.62 12.60 8.18
CA ILE A 371 6.40 11.16 8.14
C ILE A 371 7.12 10.54 6.92
N ALA A 372 7.08 11.19 5.76
CA ALA A 372 7.83 10.75 4.59
C ALA A 372 9.35 10.82 4.84
N GLU A 373 9.86 11.87 5.47
CA GLU A 373 11.27 11.98 5.84
C GLU A 373 11.73 10.87 6.81
N TYR A 374 10.90 10.53 7.81
CA TYR A 374 11.18 9.40 8.71
C TYR A 374 11.26 8.08 7.94
N HIS A 375 10.36 7.86 6.99
CA HIS A 375 10.34 6.67 6.16
C HIS A 375 11.61 6.56 5.30
N ASP A 376 12.03 7.67 4.69
CA ASP A 376 13.25 7.73 3.88
C ASP A 376 14.53 7.50 4.70
N LEU A 377 14.59 8.05 5.91
CA LEU A 377 15.73 7.84 6.82
C LEU A 377 15.92 6.38 7.21
N ILE A 378 14.82 5.64 7.38
CA ILE A 378 14.84 4.22 7.78
C ILE A 378 15.14 3.32 6.58
N THR A 379 14.50 3.56 5.43
CA THR A 379 14.57 2.64 4.27
C THR A 379 15.70 2.96 3.30
N GLY A 380 16.17 4.21 3.25
CA GLY A 380 17.04 4.71 2.18
C GLY A 380 18.53 4.39 2.31
N ASN A 381 19.07 4.08 3.51
CA ASN A 381 20.52 3.93 3.70
C ASN A 381 21.02 2.47 3.72
N GLU A 382 20.26 1.50 4.24
CA GLU A 382 20.75 0.11 4.37
C GLU A 382 20.91 -0.61 3.02
N ILE A 383 20.03 -0.34 2.06
CA ILE A 383 20.02 -1.03 0.75
C ILE A 383 21.27 -0.64 -0.05
N PHE A 384 21.62 0.65 -0.06
CA PHE A 384 22.75 1.17 -0.83
C PHE A 384 24.10 0.83 -0.19
N LEU A 385 24.19 0.87 1.15
CA LEU A 385 25.40 0.46 1.88
C LEU A 385 25.65 -1.05 1.74
N GLY A 386 24.61 -1.88 1.85
CA GLY A 386 24.72 -3.33 1.70
C GLY A 386 25.19 -3.79 0.32
N ILE A 387 24.79 -3.08 -0.75
CA ILE A 387 25.25 -3.38 -2.13
C ILE A 387 26.69 -2.91 -2.33
N LYS A 388 27.04 -1.72 -1.82
CA LYS A 388 28.40 -1.20 -1.89
C LYS A 388 29.40 -2.15 -1.22
N ASP A 389 29.06 -2.66 -0.03
CA ASP A 389 29.94 -3.53 0.75
C ASP A 389 30.01 -4.97 0.21
N LYS A 390 28.89 -5.51 -0.32
CA LYS A 390 28.87 -6.90 -0.84
C LYS A 390 29.35 -7.04 -2.29
N PHE A 391 29.07 -6.07 -3.15
CA PHE A 391 29.27 -6.20 -4.60
C PHE A 391 30.27 -5.20 -5.20
N ASN A 392 30.93 -4.39 -4.35
CA ASN A 392 31.91 -3.38 -4.74
C ASN A 392 31.33 -2.37 -5.77
N ALA A 393 30.06 -2.00 -5.60
CA ALA A 393 29.35 -1.10 -6.49
C ALA A 393 29.62 0.37 -6.14
N PHE A 394 29.70 1.22 -7.17
CA PHE A 394 29.83 2.68 -6.99
C PHE A 394 28.48 3.37 -7.18
N ILE A 395 28.16 4.31 -6.30
CA ILE A 395 26.95 5.13 -6.43
C ILE A 395 27.31 6.37 -7.25
N GLU A 396 26.68 6.52 -8.41
CA GLU A 396 26.74 7.73 -9.23
C GLU A 396 25.37 8.40 -9.15
N GLU A 397 25.26 9.49 -8.38
CA GLU A 397 24.03 10.29 -8.31
C GLU A 397 24.03 11.33 -9.43
N ASP A 398 23.05 11.22 -10.32
CA ASP A 398 22.96 12.03 -11.52
C ASP A 398 21.66 12.85 -11.48
N ARG A 399 21.69 13.95 -10.73
CA ARG A 399 20.57 14.88 -10.40
C ARG A 399 19.27 14.25 -9.90
N THR A 400 18.57 13.48 -10.73
CA THR A 400 17.25 12.88 -10.43
C THR A 400 17.29 11.37 -10.30
N LEU A 401 18.26 10.69 -10.90
CA LEU A 401 18.41 9.23 -10.83
C LEU A 401 19.69 8.85 -10.08
N LYS A 402 19.57 7.84 -9.22
CA LYS A 402 20.71 7.20 -8.57
C LYS A 402 21.10 5.97 -9.37
N TYR A 403 22.32 5.99 -9.90
CA TYR A 403 22.90 4.84 -10.58
C TYR A 403 23.76 4.03 -9.62
N LEU A 404 23.55 2.71 -9.63
CA LEU A 404 24.47 1.75 -9.06
C LEU A 404 25.32 1.18 -10.19
N LEU A 405 26.58 1.57 -10.22
CA LEU A 405 27.57 1.02 -11.14
C LEU A 405 27.99 -0.36 -10.63
N VAL A 406 27.65 -1.39 -11.38
CA VAL A 406 27.96 -2.80 -11.07
C VAL A 406 28.78 -3.38 -12.20
N ASN A 407 29.80 -4.18 -11.85
CA ASN A 407 30.55 -4.95 -12.84
C ASN A 407 29.66 -6.01 -13.47
N ALA A 408 29.88 -6.34 -14.75
CA ALA A 408 29.04 -7.29 -15.48
C ALA A 408 28.87 -8.64 -14.74
N GLU A 409 29.94 -9.18 -14.15
CA GLU A 409 29.94 -10.45 -13.41
C GLU A 409 29.02 -10.43 -12.16
N ASN A 410 28.87 -9.28 -11.51
CA ASN A 410 28.08 -9.14 -10.28
C ASN A 410 26.64 -8.71 -10.52
N LEU A 411 26.23 -8.51 -11.79
CA LEU A 411 24.91 -7.98 -12.14
C LEU A 411 23.77 -8.87 -11.64
N GLN A 412 23.88 -10.20 -11.84
CA GLN A 412 22.84 -11.15 -11.40
C GLN A 412 22.71 -11.16 -9.87
N GLY A 413 23.82 -11.23 -9.14
CA GLY A 413 23.80 -11.20 -7.67
C GLY A 413 23.25 -9.88 -7.11
N ALA A 414 23.56 -8.74 -7.74
CA ALA A 414 23.00 -7.45 -7.36
C ALA A 414 21.49 -7.36 -7.64
N ALA A 415 21.03 -7.92 -8.75
CA ALA A 415 19.61 -7.96 -9.11
C ALA A 415 18.81 -8.89 -8.18
N GLU A 416 19.33 -10.07 -7.83
CA GLU A 416 18.72 -10.98 -6.84
C GLU A 416 18.63 -10.32 -5.47
N PHE A 417 19.71 -9.67 -5.02
CA PHE A 417 19.75 -8.97 -3.74
C PHE A 417 18.71 -7.83 -3.65
N LEU A 418 18.48 -7.12 -4.76
CA LEU A 418 17.44 -6.09 -4.87
C LEU A 418 16.04 -6.71 -4.88
N LYS A 419 15.86 -7.83 -5.58
CA LYS A 419 14.59 -8.57 -5.59
C LYS A 419 14.19 -9.05 -4.18
N GLU A 420 15.14 -9.60 -3.41
CA GLU A 420 14.92 -10.00 -2.00
C GLU A 420 14.49 -8.83 -1.09
N ARG A 421 14.80 -7.59 -1.48
CA ARG A 421 14.47 -6.36 -0.74
C ARG A 421 13.24 -5.61 -1.27
N GLY A 422 12.48 -6.24 -2.16
CA GLY A 422 11.22 -5.69 -2.67
C GLY A 422 11.28 -4.98 -4.02
N TYR A 423 12.44 -4.91 -4.67
CA TYR A 423 12.54 -4.43 -6.06
C TYR A 423 12.18 -5.55 -7.05
N GLU A 424 10.92 -5.93 -7.06
CA GLU A 424 10.41 -7.06 -7.83
C GLU A 424 10.05 -6.72 -9.29
N HIS A 425 9.97 -5.43 -9.64
CA HIS A 425 9.54 -4.99 -10.97
C HIS A 425 10.70 -4.42 -11.79
N LEU A 426 10.94 -5.00 -12.97
CA LEU A 426 11.87 -4.47 -13.96
C LEU A 426 11.11 -3.62 -14.99
N SER A 427 11.32 -2.30 -14.94
CA SER A 427 10.55 -1.32 -15.70
C SER A 427 11.00 -1.18 -17.16
N PHE A 428 12.32 -1.15 -17.41
CA PHE A 428 12.91 -1.25 -18.74
C PHE A 428 14.41 -1.59 -18.69
N VAL A 429 14.93 -2.07 -19.83
CA VAL A 429 16.37 -2.15 -20.13
C VAL A 429 16.67 -1.27 -21.34
N THR A 430 17.75 -0.51 -21.30
CA THR A 430 18.24 0.28 -22.44
C THR A 430 19.77 0.34 -22.41
N ALA A 431 20.37 0.75 -23.53
CA ALA A 431 21.77 1.12 -23.58
C ALA A 431 21.96 2.62 -23.87
N ILE A 432 23.15 3.11 -23.51
CA ILE A 432 23.67 4.44 -23.86
C ILE A 432 25.01 4.23 -24.57
N ASP A 433 25.11 4.74 -25.80
CA ASP A 433 26.35 4.75 -26.58
C ASP A 433 27.03 6.10 -26.45
N ARG A 434 28.20 6.12 -25.76
CA ARG A 434 29.05 7.30 -25.55
C ARG A 434 30.17 7.45 -26.59
N GLN A 435 30.08 6.75 -27.73
CA GLN A 435 31.10 6.65 -28.80
C GLN A 435 32.37 5.88 -28.44
N ASN A 436 32.85 6.03 -27.19
CA ASN A 436 34.04 5.32 -26.70
C ASN A 436 33.67 4.19 -25.71
N GLU A 437 32.48 4.24 -25.14
CA GLU A 437 31.99 3.30 -24.11
C GLU A 437 30.51 2.99 -24.36
N LEU A 438 30.14 1.73 -24.13
CA LEU A 438 28.75 1.28 -24.10
C LEU A 438 28.32 1.05 -22.64
N GLU A 439 27.17 1.60 -22.28
CA GLU A 439 26.57 1.44 -20.96
C GLU A 439 25.22 0.73 -21.09
N ALA A 440 25.00 -0.36 -20.35
CA ALA A 440 23.68 -0.98 -20.20
C ALA A 440 23.03 -0.49 -18.90
N VAL A 441 21.76 -0.09 -18.96
CA VAL A 441 20.98 0.47 -17.86
C VAL A 441 19.72 -0.36 -17.64
N TYR A 442 19.54 -0.86 -16.41
CA TYR A 442 18.36 -1.58 -15.96
C TYR A 442 17.66 -0.74 -14.90
N LEU A 443 16.40 -0.39 -15.11
CA LEU A 443 15.60 0.32 -14.12
C LEU A 443 14.71 -0.65 -13.36
N LEU A 444 14.99 -0.83 -12.07
CA LEU A 444 14.19 -1.64 -11.15
C LEU A 444 13.32 -0.71 -10.29
N SER A 445 12.08 -1.10 -10.06
CA SER A 445 11.12 -0.38 -9.24
C SER A 445 10.56 -1.31 -8.16
N SER A 446 10.32 -0.74 -6.97
CA SER A 446 9.59 -1.42 -5.90
C SER A 446 8.12 -1.02 -5.96
N TYR A 447 7.23 -2.00 -5.82
CA TYR A 447 5.78 -1.81 -5.67
C TYR A 447 5.30 -2.23 -4.28
N VAL A 448 6.22 -2.32 -3.31
CA VAL A 448 5.87 -2.56 -1.91
C VAL A 448 5.21 -1.30 -1.34
N GLU A 449 4.06 -1.46 -0.71
CA GLU A 449 3.33 -0.35 -0.07
C GLU A 449 4.25 0.42 0.90
N GLY A 450 4.39 1.73 0.66
CA GLY A 450 5.27 2.62 1.43
C GLY A 450 6.63 2.90 0.78
N ASN A 451 7.12 2.05 -0.14
CA ASN A 451 8.42 2.23 -0.79
C ASN A 451 8.32 2.08 -2.33
N TYR A 452 8.00 3.18 -3.03
CA TYR A 452 7.88 3.22 -4.50
C TYR A 452 9.15 3.67 -5.23
N ASN A 453 10.31 3.49 -4.58
CA ASN A 453 11.58 3.95 -5.13
C ASN A 453 11.99 3.15 -6.37
N SER A 454 12.67 3.83 -7.29
CA SER A 454 13.27 3.21 -8.48
C SER A 454 14.78 3.34 -8.42
N VAL A 455 15.48 2.25 -8.72
CA VAL A 455 16.94 2.13 -8.71
C VAL A 455 17.41 1.72 -10.09
N ALA A 456 18.40 2.44 -10.62
CA ALA A 456 19.00 2.11 -11.91
C ALA A 456 20.33 1.37 -11.72
N LEU A 457 20.43 0.12 -12.17
CA LEU A 457 21.70 -0.59 -12.30
C LEU A 457 22.36 -0.19 -13.62
N LYS A 458 23.64 0.19 -13.57
CA LYS A 458 24.43 0.57 -14.75
C LYS A 458 25.65 -0.33 -14.86
N VAL A 459 25.86 -0.91 -16.04
CA VAL A 459 27.04 -1.72 -16.37
C VAL A 459 27.80 -1.04 -17.51
N LYS A 460 29.11 -0.86 -17.35
CA LYS A 460 29.99 -0.23 -18.35
C LYS A 460 30.85 -1.27 -19.06
N SER A 461 31.18 -1.02 -20.33
CA SER A 461 32.23 -1.75 -21.05
C SER A 461 33.62 -1.41 -20.52
N ASN A 462 34.49 -2.40 -20.29
CA ASN A 462 35.87 -2.16 -19.84
C ASN A 462 36.70 -1.43 -20.90
N SER A 463 37.41 -0.37 -20.52
CA SER A 463 38.18 0.53 -21.39
C SER A 463 39.56 0.00 -21.84
N SER A 464 39.90 -1.26 -21.54
CA SER A 464 41.20 -1.86 -21.88
C SER A 464 41.34 -2.32 -23.34
N ASP A 465 40.26 -2.31 -24.12
CA ASP A 465 40.28 -2.67 -25.55
C ASP A 465 40.39 -1.46 -26.49
N ALA A 466 40.44 -0.24 -25.94
CA ALA A 466 40.76 0.97 -26.70
C ALA A 466 42.29 1.11 -26.84
N GLY A 467 42.87 0.32 -27.74
CA GLY A 467 44.30 0.38 -28.04
C GLY A 467 44.74 1.76 -28.56
N GLY A 468 45.71 2.36 -27.86
CA GLY A 468 46.78 3.17 -28.46
C GLY A 468 46.45 4.63 -28.79
N ALA A 469 47.25 5.53 -28.20
CA ALA A 469 47.31 6.94 -28.52
C ALA A 469 47.80 7.21 -29.96
N THR A 470 46.89 7.19 -30.94
CA THR A 470 47.04 7.87 -32.23
C THR A 470 45.66 8.25 -32.76
N GLY A 471 45.49 9.52 -33.13
CA GLY A 471 44.21 10.13 -33.50
C GLY A 471 43.59 9.67 -34.82
N THR A 472 43.32 8.39 -34.96
CA THR A 472 42.53 7.78 -36.03
C THR A 472 41.29 7.12 -35.43
N LYS A 473 40.11 7.69 -35.72
CA LYS A 473 38.79 7.16 -35.37
C LYS A 473 38.67 5.72 -35.86
N THR A 474 38.97 4.76 -35.00
CA THR A 474 38.79 3.33 -35.27
C THR A 474 37.59 2.86 -34.44
N GLU A 475 36.69 2.16 -35.12
CA GLU A 475 35.39 1.72 -34.62
C GLU A 475 35.56 0.83 -33.37
N ILE A 476 34.68 0.97 -32.38
CA ILE A 476 34.56 -0.02 -31.30
C ILE A 476 34.31 -1.37 -31.96
N SER A 477 35.21 -2.33 -31.75
CA SER A 477 35.05 -3.69 -32.29
C SER A 477 33.79 -4.32 -31.68
N ASP A 478 32.90 -4.78 -32.57
CA ASP A 478 31.55 -5.28 -32.28
C ASP A 478 31.48 -6.54 -31.37
N GLU A 479 32.62 -7.05 -30.88
CA GLU A 479 32.72 -8.40 -30.35
C GLU A 479 32.74 -8.52 -28.81
N ASN A 480 33.02 -7.46 -28.04
CA ASN A 480 33.47 -7.64 -26.64
C ASN A 480 32.52 -7.15 -25.52
N PHE A 481 31.40 -6.47 -25.78
CA PHE A 481 30.47 -6.10 -24.70
C PHE A 481 29.39 -7.17 -24.48
N ILE A 482 29.72 -8.12 -23.60
CA ILE A 482 28.85 -9.22 -23.19
C ILE A 482 28.36 -8.94 -21.76
N VAL A 483 27.05 -8.99 -21.55
CA VAL A 483 26.41 -8.78 -20.25
C VAL A 483 25.66 -10.07 -19.85
N PRO A 484 25.66 -10.51 -18.58
CA PRO A 484 24.82 -11.61 -18.16
C PRO A 484 23.33 -11.27 -18.29
N THR A 485 22.51 -12.24 -18.71
CA THR A 485 21.05 -12.07 -18.79
C THR A 485 20.41 -12.01 -17.40
N LEU A 486 19.32 -11.24 -17.27
CA LEU A 486 18.44 -11.24 -16.10
C LEU A 486 17.13 -12.00 -16.33
N THR A 487 16.98 -12.71 -17.45
CA THR A 487 15.76 -13.46 -17.80
C THR A 487 15.36 -14.54 -16.79
N GLU A 488 16.31 -15.12 -16.06
CA GLU A 488 16.00 -16.09 -14.99
C GLU A 488 15.44 -15.44 -13.72
N ILE A 489 15.74 -14.15 -13.51
CA ILE A 489 15.30 -13.37 -12.35
C ILE A 489 14.01 -12.62 -12.68
N PHE A 490 13.93 -11.98 -13.84
CA PHE A 490 12.78 -11.22 -14.31
C PHE A 490 12.37 -11.67 -15.72
N ASN A 491 11.14 -12.15 -15.88
CA ASN A 491 10.64 -12.59 -17.19
C ASN A 491 10.50 -11.41 -18.18
N SER A 492 10.23 -10.20 -17.69
CA SER A 492 10.16 -8.99 -18.53
C SER A 492 11.48 -8.66 -19.23
N ALA A 493 12.61 -9.17 -18.73
CA ALA A 493 13.92 -8.95 -19.32
C ALA A 493 14.02 -9.56 -20.74
N ASP A 494 13.25 -10.60 -21.08
CA ASP A 494 13.33 -11.27 -22.39
C ASP A 494 13.09 -10.28 -23.54
N TRP A 495 12.02 -9.50 -23.48
CA TRP A 495 11.71 -8.52 -24.54
C TRP A 495 12.65 -7.31 -24.51
N HIS A 496 13.01 -6.83 -23.33
CA HIS A 496 13.86 -5.64 -23.19
C HIS A 496 15.34 -5.90 -23.56
N GLU A 497 15.88 -7.08 -23.24
CA GLU A 497 17.22 -7.51 -23.65
C GLU A 497 17.25 -7.75 -25.16
N ARG A 498 16.23 -8.38 -25.75
CA ARG A 498 16.09 -8.52 -27.21
C ARG A 498 16.00 -7.19 -27.93
N GLU A 499 15.23 -6.23 -27.41
CA GLU A 499 15.15 -4.87 -27.95
C GLU A 499 16.53 -4.17 -27.90
N THR A 500 17.25 -4.32 -26.80
CA THR A 500 18.59 -3.74 -26.63
C THR A 500 19.60 -4.39 -27.58
N TYR A 501 19.52 -5.70 -27.78
CA TYR A 501 20.33 -6.41 -28.77
C TYR A 501 20.03 -5.96 -30.20
N ASP A 502 18.75 -5.85 -30.59
CA ASP A 502 18.37 -5.44 -31.93
C ASP A 502 18.81 -4.00 -32.25
N MET A 503 18.67 -3.09 -31.27
CA MET A 503 18.92 -1.66 -31.46
C MET A 503 20.37 -1.22 -31.25
N PHE A 504 21.13 -1.89 -30.37
CA PHE A 504 22.51 -1.54 -30.00
C PHE A 504 23.55 -2.65 -30.24
N GLY A 505 23.13 -3.89 -30.44
CA GLY A 505 24.04 -5.02 -30.68
C GLY A 505 24.73 -5.59 -29.44
N ILE A 506 24.20 -5.32 -28.23
CA ILE A 506 24.75 -5.86 -26.98
C ILE A 506 24.37 -7.33 -26.85
N LYS A 507 25.35 -8.21 -26.63
CA LYS A 507 25.11 -9.66 -26.48
C LYS A 507 24.86 -10.00 -25.00
N PHE A 508 23.82 -10.81 -24.77
CA PHE A 508 23.48 -11.29 -23.42
C PHE A 508 23.85 -12.76 -23.27
N ASN A 509 24.72 -13.08 -22.30
CA ASN A 509 25.13 -14.46 -22.03
C ASN A 509 24.02 -15.18 -21.22
N GLY A 510 23.67 -16.40 -21.64
CA GLY A 510 22.62 -17.21 -21.00
C GLY A 510 21.18 -16.96 -21.46
N HIS A 511 20.95 -16.00 -22.38
CA HIS A 511 19.61 -15.68 -22.86
C HIS A 511 19.04 -16.81 -23.76
N LYS A 512 17.84 -17.33 -23.44
CA LYS A 512 17.24 -18.49 -24.11
C LYS A 512 16.87 -18.25 -25.58
N ASN A 513 16.44 -17.04 -25.92
CA ASN A 513 15.94 -16.69 -27.26
C ASN A 513 16.45 -15.31 -27.73
N LEU A 514 17.76 -15.11 -27.82
CA LEU A 514 18.33 -13.81 -28.20
C LEU A 514 18.23 -13.60 -29.72
N LYS A 515 17.22 -12.88 -30.17
CA LYS A 515 16.93 -12.58 -31.58
C LYS A 515 16.41 -11.16 -31.74
N ARG A 516 16.53 -10.63 -32.96
CA ARG A 516 15.88 -9.38 -33.36
C ARG A 516 14.37 -9.47 -33.11
N ILE A 517 13.80 -8.36 -32.68
CA ILE A 517 12.40 -8.29 -32.24
C ILE A 517 11.60 -7.25 -33.02
N LEU A 518 12.22 -6.13 -33.39
CA LEU A 518 11.56 -5.03 -34.11
C LEU A 518 12.05 -4.93 -35.56
N LEU A 519 13.31 -5.21 -35.83
CA LEU A 519 13.89 -5.07 -37.17
C LEU A 519 13.81 -6.38 -37.98
N PRO A 520 13.58 -6.30 -39.31
CA PRO A 520 13.66 -7.46 -40.20
C PRO A 520 15.07 -8.07 -40.22
N THR A 521 15.19 -9.38 -40.51
CA THR A 521 16.51 -10.06 -40.55
C THR A 521 17.46 -9.53 -41.61
N GLN A 522 16.91 -8.94 -42.66
CA GLN A 522 17.67 -8.33 -43.74
C GLN A 522 18.27 -6.97 -43.34
N PHE A 523 17.86 -6.40 -42.21
CA PHE A 523 18.36 -5.11 -41.74
C PHE A 523 19.81 -5.26 -41.26
N ILE A 524 20.72 -4.51 -41.88
CA ILE A 524 22.15 -4.55 -41.56
C ILE A 524 22.48 -3.43 -40.57
N GLY A 525 23.05 -3.81 -39.42
CA GLY A 525 23.51 -2.90 -38.38
C GLY A 525 22.49 -2.65 -37.26
N HIS A 526 22.76 -1.59 -36.49
CA HIS A 526 22.07 -1.23 -35.25
C HIS A 526 21.74 0.28 -35.25
N PRO A 527 20.45 0.68 -35.40
CA PRO A 527 20.09 2.06 -35.71
C PRO A 527 20.31 3.06 -34.55
N LEU A 528 20.27 2.61 -33.29
CA LEU A 528 20.45 3.51 -32.15
C LEU A 528 21.92 3.83 -31.84
N ARG A 529 22.88 3.09 -32.43
CA ARG A 529 24.31 3.44 -32.34
C ARG A 529 24.59 4.82 -32.93
N LYS A 530 25.54 5.54 -32.33
CA LYS A 530 25.96 6.87 -32.81
C LYS A 530 26.83 6.78 -34.07
N SER A 531 27.43 5.63 -34.33
CA SER A 531 28.18 5.33 -35.56
C SER A 531 27.30 5.06 -36.78
N TYR A 532 26.01 4.74 -36.60
CA TYR A 532 25.13 4.37 -37.71
C TYR A 532 24.83 5.58 -38.63
N PRO A 533 25.05 5.48 -39.95
CA PRO A 533 24.85 6.60 -40.87
C PRO A 533 23.35 6.89 -41.08
N LEU A 534 22.94 8.11 -40.75
CA LEU A 534 21.57 8.60 -41.02
C LEU A 534 21.41 8.92 -42.52
N GLY A 535 20.34 8.42 -43.15
CA GLY A 535 19.96 8.76 -44.53
C GLY A 535 20.35 7.75 -45.62
N LYS A 536 20.97 6.62 -45.27
CA LYS A 536 21.10 5.48 -46.20
C LYS A 536 19.87 4.59 -46.09
N GLU A 537 19.02 4.62 -47.11
CA GLU A 537 17.94 3.64 -47.26
C GLU A 537 18.56 2.27 -47.59
N GLN A 538 18.08 1.23 -46.91
CA GLN A 538 18.42 -0.16 -47.24
C GLN A 538 17.24 -0.75 -48.00
N GLU A 539 17.50 -1.37 -49.14
CA GLU A 539 16.47 -2.13 -49.86
C GLU A 539 16.19 -3.42 -49.09
N ILE A 540 15.12 -3.40 -48.30
CA ILE A 540 14.60 -4.57 -47.59
C ILE A 540 13.43 -5.11 -48.43
N SER A 541 13.39 -6.42 -48.65
CA SER A 541 12.27 -7.02 -49.39
C SER A 541 10.98 -6.90 -48.57
N LEU A 542 9.86 -6.59 -49.23
CA LEU A 542 8.52 -6.58 -48.61
C LEU A 542 8.11 -7.94 -48.05
N TYR A 543 8.69 -9.03 -48.59
CA TYR A 543 8.55 -10.40 -48.11
C TYR A 543 9.70 -10.81 -47.17
N GLY A 544 10.46 -9.86 -46.65
CA GLY A 544 11.60 -10.13 -45.79
C GLY A 544 11.13 -10.76 -44.49
N ASP A 545 11.57 -12.00 -44.25
CA ASP A 545 11.28 -12.72 -43.02
C ASP A 545 11.83 -11.94 -41.80
N PHE A 546 10.97 -11.68 -40.82
CA PHE A 546 11.40 -11.36 -39.45
C PHE A 546 12.13 -12.57 -38.86
N GLU A 547 13.02 -12.37 -37.89
CA GLU A 547 13.83 -13.47 -37.35
C GLU A 547 12.96 -14.49 -36.62
N ALA A 548 11.84 -14.02 -36.07
CA ALA A 548 10.75 -14.86 -35.58
C ALA A 548 10.17 -15.81 -36.64
N THR A 549 10.17 -15.41 -37.92
CA THR A 549 9.55 -16.15 -39.02
C THR A 549 10.48 -17.11 -39.77
N LYS A 550 11.80 -16.99 -39.59
CA LYS A 550 12.77 -17.75 -40.38
C LYS A 550 12.91 -19.23 -39.96
N ASP A 551 12.57 -19.59 -38.72
CA ASP A 551 12.93 -20.95 -38.26
C ASP A 551 12.13 -21.65 -37.12
N GLU A 552 11.19 -21.08 -36.32
CA GLU A 552 10.95 -21.66 -34.95
C GLU A 552 9.55 -21.88 -34.35
N LEU A 553 8.45 -21.71 -35.09
CA LEU A 553 7.17 -22.37 -34.72
C LEU A 553 6.77 -23.46 -35.72
N THR A 554 7.73 -24.25 -36.18
CA THR A 554 7.39 -25.49 -36.88
C THR A 554 6.93 -26.54 -35.88
N VAL A 555 5.88 -27.27 -36.26
CA VAL A 555 5.37 -28.42 -35.51
C VAL A 555 6.52 -29.39 -35.18
N ASP A 556 7.46 -29.58 -36.10
CA ASP A 556 8.62 -30.47 -35.93
C ASP A 556 9.59 -30.04 -34.82
N LYS A 557 9.83 -28.73 -34.62
CA LYS A 557 10.68 -28.25 -33.52
C LYS A 557 9.95 -28.33 -32.18
N PHE A 558 8.66 -28.00 -32.17
CA PHE A 558 7.83 -28.14 -30.98
C PHE A 558 7.74 -29.60 -30.52
N LEU A 559 7.53 -30.54 -31.44
CA LEU A 559 7.55 -31.97 -31.18
C LEU A 559 8.90 -32.42 -30.61
N LYS A 560 10.03 -31.98 -31.17
CA LYS A 560 11.37 -32.33 -30.64
C LYS A 560 11.61 -31.83 -29.20
N ASP A 561 11.04 -30.69 -28.83
CA ASP A 561 11.18 -30.13 -27.48
C ASP A 561 10.23 -30.79 -26.47
N GLU A 562 9.01 -31.16 -26.89
CA GLU A 562 8.04 -31.85 -26.03
C GLU A 562 8.22 -33.38 -26.01
N ASP A 563 8.83 -34.00 -27.01
CA ASP A 563 9.23 -35.43 -27.02
C ASP A 563 10.23 -35.72 -25.89
N LYS A 564 11.04 -34.71 -25.49
CA LYS A 564 11.89 -34.79 -24.28
C LYS A 564 11.08 -34.84 -22.98
N LYS A 565 9.78 -34.50 -23.01
CA LYS A 565 8.85 -34.48 -21.86
C LYS A 565 7.78 -35.59 -21.90
N GLY A 566 7.72 -36.40 -22.96
CA GLY A 566 6.91 -37.62 -23.02
C GLY A 566 5.38 -37.42 -23.07
N LYS A 567 4.88 -36.33 -23.67
CA LYS A 567 3.43 -36.08 -23.83
C LYS A 567 2.86 -36.73 -25.10
N THR A 568 1.67 -37.31 -24.99
CA THR A 568 0.84 -37.77 -26.12
C THR A 568 -0.23 -36.73 -26.49
N TYR A 569 -0.32 -36.36 -27.76
CA TYR A 569 -1.32 -35.42 -28.29
C TYR A 569 -2.56 -36.13 -28.81
N SER A 570 -3.69 -35.41 -28.80
CA SER A 570 -4.99 -35.98 -29.18
C SER A 570 -5.23 -35.96 -30.69
N THR A 571 -4.75 -34.93 -31.39
CA THR A 571 -4.90 -34.76 -32.83
C THR A 571 -3.60 -34.33 -33.50
N GLN A 572 -3.62 -34.14 -34.83
CA GLN A 572 -2.48 -33.64 -35.58
C GLN A 572 -2.27 -32.15 -35.26
N LEU A 573 -1.06 -31.80 -34.81
CA LEU A 573 -0.70 -30.43 -34.53
C LEU A 573 -0.75 -29.57 -35.79
N MET A 574 -1.40 -28.42 -35.69
CA MET A 574 -1.52 -27.44 -36.78
C MET A 574 -0.78 -26.16 -36.43
N HIS A 575 -0.12 -25.57 -37.43
CA HIS A 575 0.43 -24.23 -37.34
C HIS A 575 -0.57 -23.24 -37.92
N LEU A 576 -1.06 -22.32 -37.10
CA LEU A 576 -2.01 -21.27 -37.49
C LEU A 576 -1.33 -19.90 -37.36
N ASN A 577 -1.46 -19.09 -38.40
CA ASN A 577 -0.93 -17.74 -38.44
C ASN A 577 -2.09 -16.75 -38.54
N VAL A 578 -2.28 -15.94 -37.51
CA VAL A 578 -3.33 -14.90 -37.46
C VAL A 578 -2.66 -13.54 -37.61
N GLY A 579 -2.99 -12.81 -38.68
CA GLY A 579 -2.35 -11.54 -39.04
C GLY A 579 -1.28 -11.68 -40.14
N PRO A 580 -0.57 -10.59 -40.51
CA PRO A 580 -0.54 -9.29 -39.83
C PRO A 580 -1.80 -8.43 -40.05
N HIS A 581 -2.66 -8.78 -41.00
CA HIS A 581 -3.96 -8.15 -41.21
C HIS A 581 -5.08 -9.07 -40.74
N HIS A 582 -5.73 -8.71 -39.63
CA HIS A 582 -6.93 -9.38 -39.13
C HIS A 582 -7.81 -8.37 -38.36
N PRO A 583 -9.15 -8.42 -38.43
CA PRO A 583 -10.00 -7.47 -37.71
C PRO A 583 -9.73 -7.42 -36.21
N SER A 584 -9.57 -8.59 -35.59
CA SER A 584 -9.34 -8.73 -34.14
C SER A 584 -7.91 -8.42 -33.66
N THR A 585 -7.01 -8.02 -34.56
CA THR A 585 -5.64 -7.60 -34.18
C THR A 585 -5.49 -6.09 -34.02
N HIS A 586 -6.58 -5.31 -34.22
CA HIS A 586 -6.68 -3.86 -34.04
C HIS A 586 -5.45 -3.06 -34.49
N GLY A 587 -4.96 -3.41 -35.69
CA GLY A 587 -3.69 -2.93 -36.22
C GLY A 587 -2.89 -4.05 -36.85
N VAL A 588 -1.57 -3.87 -36.89
CA VAL A 588 -0.64 -4.78 -37.56
C VAL A 588 0.08 -5.63 -36.52
N LEU A 589 -0.56 -6.72 -36.09
CA LEU A 589 -0.01 -7.70 -35.17
C LEU A 589 -0.14 -9.09 -35.80
N ARG A 590 0.94 -9.87 -35.75
CA ARG A 590 0.95 -11.24 -36.25
C ARG A 590 1.13 -12.20 -35.08
N LEU A 591 0.18 -13.11 -34.90
CA LEU A 591 0.20 -14.15 -33.87
C LEU A 591 0.46 -15.49 -34.55
N MET A 592 1.63 -16.08 -34.28
CA MET A 592 1.94 -17.44 -34.72
C MET A 592 1.59 -18.41 -33.60
N MET A 593 0.77 -19.41 -33.87
CA MET A 593 0.31 -20.35 -32.86
C MET A 593 0.39 -21.80 -33.34
N ILE A 594 0.68 -22.70 -32.40
CA ILE A 594 0.57 -24.15 -32.57
C ILE A 594 -0.65 -24.61 -31.77
N ILE A 595 -1.53 -25.36 -32.44
CA ILE A 595 -2.81 -25.81 -31.89
C ILE A 595 -2.93 -27.34 -32.01
N ASP A 596 -3.59 -27.95 -31.02
CA ASP A 596 -4.08 -29.34 -31.05
C ASP A 596 -5.60 -29.28 -31.15
N GLY A 597 -6.14 -29.46 -32.36
CA GLY A 597 -7.55 -29.17 -32.66
C GLY A 597 -7.89 -27.70 -32.40
N GLU A 598 -8.73 -27.43 -31.41
CA GLU A 598 -9.13 -26.07 -31.00
C GLU A 598 -8.32 -25.51 -29.82
N LYS A 599 -7.50 -26.35 -29.18
CA LYS A 599 -6.72 -25.96 -27.99
C LYS A 599 -5.40 -25.34 -28.40
N MET A 600 -5.12 -24.16 -27.88
CA MET A 600 -3.85 -23.47 -28.12
C MET A 600 -2.76 -24.03 -27.20
N LEU A 601 -1.64 -24.45 -27.78
CA LEU A 601 -0.47 -24.97 -27.06
C LEU A 601 0.62 -23.91 -26.86
N LYS A 602 0.99 -23.21 -27.92
CA LYS A 602 2.01 -22.16 -27.91
C LYS A 602 1.61 -21.02 -28.83
N ILE A 603 1.86 -19.79 -28.41
CA ILE A 603 1.66 -18.57 -29.20
C ILE A 603 2.90 -17.66 -29.08
N GLU A 604 3.30 -17.07 -30.19
CA GLU A 604 4.37 -16.08 -30.26
C GLU A 604 3.89 -14.85 -31.04
N PRO A 605 3.78 -13.67 -30.40
CA PRO A 605 3.47 -12.43 -31.09
C PRO A 605 4.70 -11.91 -31.83
N VAL A 606 4.53 -11.65 -33.12
CA VAL A 606 5.52 -11.01 -33.99
C VAL A 606 5.12 -9.55 -34.17
N ILE A 607 6.00 -8.68 -33.70
CA ILE A 607 5.84 -7.21 -33.69
C ILE A 607 6.89 -6.54 -34.59
N GLY A 608 6.88 -5.21 -34.68
CA GLY A 608 7.85 -4.44 -35.47
C GLY A 608 7.35 -3.99 -36.85
N TYR A 609 6.15 -4.42 -37.27
CA TYR A 609 5.56 -4.01 -38.55
C TYR A 609 5.27 -2.50 -38.64
N LEU A 610 5.05 -1.83 -37.51
CA LEU A 610 4.79 -0.40 -37.41
C LEU A 610 5.97 0.36 -36.79
N HIS A 611 7.15 -0.26 -36.69
CA HIS A 611 8.34 0.39 -36.14
C HIS A 611 8.83 1.50 -37.07
N ARG A 612 8.88 2.73 -36.56
CA ARG A 612 9.29 3.92 -37.34
C ARG A 612 10.58 4.55 -36.84
N GLY A 613 11.20 3.97 -35.81
CA GLY A 613 12.43 4.49 -35.22
C GLY A 613 12.21 5.84 -34.54
N ILE A 614 11.06 6.04 -33.87
CA ILE A 614 10.71 7.33 -33.25
C ILE A 614 11.78 7.79 -32.25
N GLU A 615 12.38 6.87 -31.49
CA GLU A 615 13.45 7.19 -30.54
C GLU A 615 14.66 7.85 -31.23
N LYS A 616 15.09 7.32 -32.39
CA LYS A 616 16.21 7.87 -33.16
C LYS A 616 15.87 9.22 -33.79
N ILE A 617 14.62 9.39 -34.23
CA ILE A 617 14.13 10.66 -34.76
C ILE A 617 14.17 11.73 -33.67
N CYS A 618 13.72 11.39 -32.45
CA CYS A 618 13.71 12.31 -31.31
C CYS A 618 15.13 12.77 -30.91
N GLU A 619 16.15 11.91 -30.98
CA GLU A 619 17.56 12.29 -30.74
C GLU A 619 18.09 13.36 -31.70
N ASN A 620 17.47 13.51 -32.89
CA ASN A 620 17.88 14.50 -33.89
C ASN A 620 17.06 15.79 -33.85
N LEU A 621 15.98 15.83 -33.07
CA LEU A 621 15.05 16.95 -32.97
C LEU A 621 15.28 17.77 -31.69
N ASN A 622 14.84 19.03 -31.73
CA ASN A 622 14.85 19.86 -30.53
C ASN A 622 13.71 19.45 -29.59
N TYR A 623 13.85 19.67 -28.28
CA TYR A 623 12.84 19.28 -27.29
C TYR A 623 11.40 19.73 -27.61
N THR A 624 11.18 20.94 -28.11
CA THR A 624 9.83 21.40 -28.49
C THR A 624 9.26 20.66 -29.70
N GLN A 625 10.11 20.21 -30.62
CA GLN A 625 9.71 19.49 -31.84
C GLN A 625 9.36 18.03 -31.59
N ILE A 626 9.70 17.48 -30.42
CA ILE A 626 9.44 16.09 -30.04
C ILE A 626 7.98 15.90 -29.59
N VAL A 627 7.34 16.93 -29.04
CA VAL A 627 5.95 16.85 -28.52
C VAL A 627 4.97 16.19 -29.50
N PRO A 628 4.89 16.59 -30.80
CA PRO A 628 3.96 15.99 -31.75
C PRO A 628 4.27 14.52 -32.11
N TYR A 629 5.45 14.01 -31.79
CA TYR A 629 5.77 12.58 -31.97
C TYR A 629 5.19 11.73 -30.84
N MET A 630 5.01 12.30 -29.65
CA MET A 630 4.38 11.59 -28.53
C MET A 630 2.92 11.26 -28.84
N ASP A 631 2.19 12.16 -29.50
CA ASP A 631 0.83 11.93 -29.98
C ASP A 631 0.70 10.75 -30.97
N ARG A 632 1.79 10.41 -31.68
CA ARG A 632 1.78 9.37 -32.72
C ARG A 632 2.05 7.96 -32.18
N LEU A 633 2.30 7.83 -30.88
CA LEU A 633 2.53 6.56 -30.19
C LEU A 633 1.20 5.84 -29.95
N ASP A 634 0.40 6.35 -29.01
CA ASP A 634 -1.01 5.98 -28.86
C ASP A 634 -1.88 7.09 -29.46
N TYR A 635 -2.43 6.83 -30.64
CA TYR A 635 -3.31 7.76 -31.35
C TYR A 635 -4.71 7.85 -30.74
N VAL A 636 -5.05 6.98 -29.79
CA VAL A 636 -6.31 7.02 -29.04
C VAL A 636 -6.18 7.95 -27.84
N ALA A 637 -5.02 7.92 -27.17
CA ALA A 637 -4.74 8.64 -25.93
C ALA A 637 -3.57 9.64 -26.07
N SER A 638 -3.56 10.41 -27.15
CA SER A 638 -2.44 11.28 -27.57
C SER A 638 -1.92 12.21 -26.46
N MET A 639 -2.80 13.01 -25.84
CA MET A 639 -2.43 13.97 -24.79
C MET A 639 -1.87 13.30 -23.53
N MET A 640 -2.21 12.03 -23.25
CA MET A 640 -1.64 11.29 -22.12
C MET A 640 -0.17 10.93 -22.38
N ASN A 641 0.24 10.76 -23.64
CA ASN A 641 1.63 10.49 -24.02
C ASN A 641 2.51 11.75 -23.97
N GLU A 642 1.93 12.92 -24.24
CA GLU A 642 2.66 14.19 -24.12
C GLU A 642 3.07 14.48 -22.67
N PHE A 643 2.23 14.09 -21.73
CA PHE A 643 2.37 14.41 -20.32
C PHE A 643 3.68 13.93 -19.68
N PRO A 644 4.05 12.64 -19.73
CA PRO A 644 5.30 12.17 -19.14
C PRO A 644 6.53 12.80 -19.81
N TYR A 645 6.44 13.10 -21.12
CA TYR A 645 7.52 13.77 -21.84
C TYR A 645 7.75 15.20 -21.34
N VAL A 646 6.67 15.99 -21.25
CA VAL A 646 6.74 17.37 -20.77
C VAL A 646 7.20 17.41 -19.31
N LEU A 647 6.68 16.50 -18.48
CA LEU A 647 7.07 16.35 -17.07
C LEU A 647 8.57 16.01 -16.93
N ALA A 648 9.11 15.14 -17.78
CA ALA A 648 10.54 14.79 -17.79
C ALA A 648 11.43 16.02 -18.05
N VAL A 649 11.07 16.82 -19.06
CA VAL A 649 11.85 18.02 -19.40
C VAL A 649 11.72 19.10 -18.32
N GLU A 650 10.52 19.28 -17.75
CA GLU A 650 10.27 20.20 -16.63
C GLU A 650 11.09 19.83 -15.40
N LYS A 651 11.16 18.54 -15.05
CA LYS A 651 12.01 18.02 -13.96
C LYS A 651 13.50 18.25 -14.23
N LEU A 652 13.99 17.99 -15.44
CA LEU A 652 15.40 18.24 -15.80
C LEU A 652 15.81 19.71 -15.66
N MET A 653 14.91 20.62 -16.04
CA MET A 653 15.15 22.06 -16.00
C MET A 653 14.77 22.72 -14.67
N ASN A 654 14.13 21.98 -13.76
CA ASN A 654 13.56 22.49 -12.51
C ASN A 654 12.59 23.67 -12.74
N ILE A 655 11.69 23.52 -13.72
CA ILE A 655 10.66 24.53 -14.04
C ILE A 655 9.42 24.28 -13.18
N GLN A 656 8.98 25.31 -12.45
CA GLN A 656 7.69 25.28 -11.77
C GLN A 656 6.57 25.68 -12.73
N VAL A 657 5.62 24.76 -12.92
CA VAL A 657 4.44 24.97 -13.78
C VAL A 657 3.34 25.66 -12.98
N PRO A 658 2.63 26.66 -13.53
CA PRO A 658 1.51 27.30 -12.85
C PRO A 658 0.41 26.33 -12.42
N GLU A 659 -0.22 26.58 -11.28
CA GLU A 659 -1.29 25.74 -10.73
C GLU A 659 -2.45 25.53 -11.72
N ARG A 660 -2.90 26.60 -12.37
CA ARG A 660 -3.98 26.54 -13.37
C ARG A 660 -3.64 25.57 -14.51
N ALA A 661 -2.41 25.61 -15.02
CA ALA A 661 -1.96 24.71 -16.08
C ALA A 661 -1.89 23.26 -15.62
N GLN A 662 -1.51 23.00 -14.36
CA GLN A 662 -1.49 21.65 -13.79
C GLN A 662 -2.91 21.06 -13.73
N ILE A 663 -3.89 21.83 -13.26
CA ILE A 663 -5.30 21.39 -13.20
C ILE A 663 -5.86 21.13 -14.59
N ILE A 664 -5.60 22.02 -15.56
CA ILE A 664 -6.03 21.82 -16.96
C ILE A 664 -5.43 20.53 -17.54
N ARG A 665 -4.16 20.23 -17.27
CA ARG A 665 -3.53 18.97 -17.70
C ARG A 665 -4.26 17.77 -17.12
N VAL A 666 -4.63 17.79 -15.84
CA VAL A 666 -5.40 16.71 -15.19
C VAL A 666 -6.74 16.50 -15.88
N ILE A 667 -7.55 17.56 -16.04
CA ILE A 667 -8.88 17.48 -16.69
C ILE A 667 -8.77 16.87 -18.09
N VAL A 668 -7.86 17.40 -18.89
CA VAL A 668 -7.69 16.96 -20.27
C VAL A 668 -7.16 15.52 -20.35
N THR A 669 -6.28 15.12 -19.43
CA THR A 669 -5.78 13.76 -19.32
C THR A 669 -6.87 12.77 -18.95
N GLU A 670 -7.74 13.11 -18.00
CA GLU A 670 -8.83 12.23 -17.55
C GLU A 670 -9.97 12.15 -18.57
N LEU A 671 -10.29 13.24 -19.30
CA LEU A 671 -11.16 13.16 -20.49
C LEU A 671 -10.58 12.22 -21.55
N ASN A 672 -9.27 12.26 -21.77
CA ASN A 672 -8.61 11.39 -22.73
C ASN A 672 -8.55 9.93 -22.24
N ARG A 673 -8.47 9.71 -20.92
CA ARG A 673 -8.60 8.39 -20.30
C ARG A 673 -9.97 7.79 -20.59
N ILE A 674 -11.04 8.56 -20.38
CA ILE A 674 -12.42 8.13 -20.69
C ILE A 674 -12.53 7.80 -22.19
N ALA A 675 -12.05 8.69 -23.08
CA ALA A 675 -12.08 8.43 -24.52
C ALA A 675 -11.31 7.16 -24.94
N SER A 676 -10.21 6.85 -24.24
CA SER A 676 -9.41 5.64 -24.46
C SER A 676 -10.12 4.38 -23.97
N HIS A 677 -10.70 4.40 -22.77
CA HIS A 677 -11.46 3.27 -22.24
C HIS A 677 -12.73 3.00 -23.06
N ILE A 678 -13.44 4.02 -23.54
CA ILE A 678 -14.58 3.85 -24.44
C ILE A 678 -14.14 3.19 -25.75
N MET A 679 -13.04 3.65 -26.36
CA MET A 679 -12.51 3.02 -27.58
C MET A 679 -12.20 1.54 -27.32
N TRP A 680 -11.50 1.23 -26.23
CA TRP A 680 -11.19 -0.15 -25.87
C TRP A 680 -12.45 -0.99 -25.62
N PHE A 681 -13.39 -0.48 -24.81
CA PHE A 681 -14.65 -1.15 -24.48
C PHE A 681 -15.44 -1.51 -25.74
N THR A 682 -15.57 -0.55 -26.66
CA THR A 682 -16.32 -0.73 -27.90
C THR A 682 -15.68 -1.71 -28.87
N THR A 683 -14.37 -1.61 -29.09
CA THR A 683 -13.66 -2.49 -30.03
C THR A 683 -13.52 -3.90 -29.50
N TRP A 684 -13.26 -4.05 -28.19
CA TRP A 684 -13.14 -5.36 -27.56
C TRP A 684 -14.46 -6.13 -27.56
N LEU A 685 -15.58 -5.46 -27.27
CA LEU A 685 -16.90 -6.09 -27.36
C LEU A 685 -17.27 -6.47 -28.78
N MET A 686 -16.89 -5.65 -29.77
CA MET A 686 -17.07 -5.98 -31.18
C MET A 686 -16.30 -7.26 -31.57
N ASP A 687 -15.07 -7.45 -31.07
CA ASP A 687 -14.32 -8.69 -31.29
C ASP A 687 -14.98 -9.92 -30.66
N LEU A 688 -15.66 -9.74 -29.53
CA LEU A 688 -16.45 -10.79 -28.89
C LEU A 688 -17.79 -11.04 -29.59
N GLY A 689 -18.19 -10.16 -30.51
CA GLY A 689 -19.39 -10.27 -31.36
C GLY A 689 -20.50 -9.27 -31.03
N ALA A 690 -20.34 -8.39 -30.04
CA ALA A 690 -21.33 -7.40 -29.66
C ALA A 690 -21.11 -6.06 -30.38
N THR A 691 -21.91 -5.79 -31.40
CA THR A 691 -21.77 -4.59 -32.25
C THR A 691 -22.53 -3.36 -31.75
N THR A 692 -23.59 -3.51 -30.97
CA THR A 692 -24.41 -2.37 -30.49
C THR A 692 -23.62 -1.41 -29.59
N PRO A 693 -22.84 -1.89 -28.59
CA PRO A 693 -22.05 -1.01 -27.72
C PRO A 693 -21.08 -0.12 -28.50
N PHE A 694 -20.59 -0.59 -29.66
CA PHE A 694 -19.70 0.16 -30.53
C PHE A 694 -20.29 1.51 -30.95
N PHE A 695 -21.55 1.53 -31.42
CA PHE A 695 -22.18 2.76 -31.87
C PHE A 695 -22.47 3.73 -30.72
N TYR A 696 -22.82 3.20 -29.54
CA TYR A 696 -23.13 4.03 -28.37
C TYR A 696 -21.86 4.69 -27.84
N GLY A 697 -20.80 3.90 -27.63
CA GLY A 697 -19.52 4.43 -27.18
C GLY A 697 -18.89 5.40 -28.18
N PHE A 698 -19.02 5.17 -29.50
CA PHE A 698 -18.49 6.14 -30.47
C PHE A 698 -19.22 7.48 -30.43
N ASN A 699 -20.54 7.48 -30.18
CA ASN A 699 -21.29 8.72 -30.00
C ASN A 699 -20.82 9.50 -28.77
N ASP A 700 -20.58 8.81 -27.65
CA ASP A 700 -20.11 9.45 -26.41
C ASP A 700 -18.64 9.91 -26.54
N ARG A 701 -17.80 9.14 -27.24
CA ARG A 701 -16.42 9.51 -27.56
C ARG A 701 -16.35 10.75 -28.46
N GLU A 702 -17.28 10.90 -29.40
CA GLU A 702 -17.32 12.06 -30.30
C GLU A 702 -17.52 13.37 -29.53
N GLN A 703 -18.32 13.38 -28.45
CA GLN A 703 -18.48 14.57 -27.60
C GLN A 703 -17.15 15.03 -26.98
N ILE A 704 -16.30 14.09 -26.57
CA ILE A 704 -14.96 14.39 -26.04
C ILE A 704 -14.05 14.94 -27.14
N LEU A 705 -14.13 14.38 -28.35
CA LEU A 705 -13.34 14.87 -29.48
C LEU A 705 -13.73 16.29 -29.90
N GLU A 706 -15.01 16.66 -29.83
CA GLU A 706 -15.44 18.05 -30.06
C GLU A 706 -14.82 19.02 -29.04
N ILE A 707 -14.74 18.61 -27.76
CA ILE A 707 -14.06 19.39 -26.71
C ILE A 707 -12.57 19.55 -27.04
N PHE A 708 -11.90 18.48 -27.48
CA PHE A 708 -10.49 18.54 -27.88
C PHE A 708 -10.25 19.35 -29.14
N GLU A 709 -11.18 19.34 -30.10
CA GLU A 709 -11.13 20.18 -31.30
C GLU A 709 -11.23 21.67 -30.93
N ASP A 710 -12.07 22.04 -29.96
CA ASP A 710 -12.16 23.41 -29.47
C ASP A 710 -10.88 23.86 -28.75
N LEU A 711 -10.18 22.96 -28.05
CA LEU A 711 -8.93 23.25 -27.35
C LEU A 711 -7.72 23.34 -28.30
N SER A 712 -7.59 22.38 -29.22
CA SER A 712 -6.36 22.19 -30.01
C SER A 712 -6.50 22.52 -31.50
N ARG A 713 -7.73 22.66 -32.02
CA ARG A 713 -8.07 22.73 -33.46
C ARG A 713 -7.74 21.46 -34.26
N ALA A 714 -7.49 20.34 -33.58
CA ALA A 714 -7.26 19.04 -34.19
C ALA A 714 -8.17 17.98 -33.56
N ARG A 715 -8.38 16.86 -34.27
CA ARG A 715 -9.30 15.78 -33.84
C ARG A 715 -8.60 14.51 -33.34
N MET A 716 -7.29 14.39 -33.48
CA MET A 716 -6.52 13.22 -33.01
C MET A 716 -5.11 13.57 -32.56
N MET A 717 -4.38 14.32 -33.39
CA MET A 717 -3.00 14.75 -33.12
C MET A 717 -3.05 16.18 -32.59
N PHE A 718 -3.22 16.32 -31.28
CA PHE A 718 -3.64 17.57 -30.66
C PHE A 718 -2.47 18.53 -30.40
N SER A 719 -1.27 18.01 -30.15
CA SER A 719 -0.09 18.76 -29.73
C SER A 719 -0.44 19.81 -28.66
N TYR A 720 -1.11 19.44 -27.58
CA TYR A 720 -1.75 20.42 -26.70
C TYR A 720 -0.87 20.81 -25.52
N MET A 721 -0.22 19.83 -24.91
CA MET A 721 0.71 20.08 -23.80
C MET A 721 1.99 20.73 -24.33
N CYS A 722 2.54 21.69 -23.57
CA CYS A 722 3.81 22.31 -23.90
C CYS A 722 4.72 22.38 -22.68
N ILE A 723 6.03 22.43 -22.93
CA ILE A 723 7.02 22.52 -21.85
C ILE A 723 6.78 23.83 -21.08
N GLY A 724 6.49 23.72 -19.79
CA GLY A 724 6.13 24.82 -18.90
C GLY A 724 4.63 25.09 -18.75
N GLY A 725 3.73 24.40 -19.46
CA GLY A 725 2.28 24.59 -19.28
C GLY A 725 1.39 23.95 -20.35
N VAL A 726 0.38 24.71 -20.81
CA VAL A 726 -0.58 24.31 -21.86
C VAL A 726 -0.71 25.41 -22.92
N LYS A 727 -1.00 25.04 -24.18
CA LYS A 727 -1.04 26.01 -25.29
C LYS A 727 -2.24 26.96 -25.27
N LYS A 728 -3.39 26.50 -24.78
CA LYS A 728 -4.65 27.27 -24.75
C LYS A 728 -5.34 27.04 -23.40
N ASP A 729 -6.12 28.00 -22.95
CA ASP A 729 -6.92 27.88 -21.72
C ASP A 729 -8.31 27.32 -22.01
N ILE A 730 -8.96 26.78 -20.97
CA ILE A 730 -10.38 26.38 -20.98
C ILE A 730 -11.23 27.64 -20.79
N ASN A 731 -12.01 28.01 -21.81
CA ASN A 731 -12.96 29.11 -21.73
C ASN A 731 -14.30 28.67 -21.11
N ALA A 732 -15.17 29.62 -20.82
CA ALA A 732 -16.48 29.34 -20.20
C ALA A 732 -17.38 28.43 -21.08
N ASP A 733 -17.26 28.50 -22.40
CA ASP A 733 -18.06 27.66 -23.31
C ASP A 733 -17.59 26.20 -23.33
N ILE A 734 -16.27 25.97 -23.31
CA ILE A 734 -15.68 24.64 -23.18
C ILE A 734 -16.02 24.07 -21.81
N ALA A 735 -15.94 24.86 -20.74
CA ALA A 735 -16.33 24.42 -19.39
C ALA A 735 -17.79 23.95 -19.35
N LYS A 736 -18.72 24.64 -20.03
CA LYS A 736 -20.12 24.20 -20.15
C LYS A 736 -20.26 22.87 -20.90
N LYS A 737 -19.49 22.65 -21.97
CA LYS A 737 -19.49 21.38 -22.70
C LYS A 737 -18.97 20.23 -21.83
N ILE A 738 -17.89 20.46 -21.08
CA ILE A 738 -17.34 19.45 -20.18
C ILE A 738 -18.35 19.14 -19.06
N ASN A 739 -18.98 20.15 -18.44
CA ASN A 739 -20.04 19.93 -17.44
C ASN A 739 -21.20 19.10 -17.99
N LYS A 740 -21.69 19.44 -19.18
CA LYS A 740 -22.76 18.67 -19.83
C LYS A 740 -22.36 17.21 -20.02
N PHE A 741 -21.13 16.96 -20.47
CA PHE A 741 -20.61 15.60 -20.65
C PHE A 741 -20.52 14.85 -19.33
N THR A 742 -19.98 15.47 -18.27
CA THR A 742 -19.86 14.85 -16.95
C THR A 742 -21.20 14.56 -16.29
N ASP A 743 -22.23 15.36 -16.57
CA ASP A 743 -23.59 15.13 -16.06
C ASP A 743 -24.27 13.93 -16.75
N GLU A 744 -24.03 13.75 -18.05
CA GLU A 744 -24.66 12.67 -18.85
C GLU A 744 -23.93 11.33 -18.72
N MET A 745 -22.60 11.34 -18.54
CA MET A 745 -21.77 10.13 -18.60
C MET A 745 -22.13 9.04 -17.56
N PRO A 746 -22.45 9.34 -16.29
CA PRO A 746 -22.82 8.29 -15.32
C PRO A 746 -24.04 7.48 -15.75
N ALA A 747 -25.04 8.12 -16.35
CA ALA A 747 -26.21 7.43 -16.88
C ALA A 747 -25.87 6.54 -18.08
N ARG A 748 -24.90 6.95 -18.92
CA ARG A 748 -24.39 6.15 -20.04
C ARG A 748 -23.60 4.94 -19.57
N ILE A 749 -22.76 5.09 -18.54
CA ILE A 749 -22.02 3.97 -17.94
C ILE A 749 -23.00 2.93 -17.36
N ALA A 750 -24.07 3.37 -16.69
CA ALA A 750 -25.12 2.48 -16.22
C ALA A 750 -25.80 1.71 -17.38
N GLU A 751 -26.10 2.40 -18.49
CA GLU A 751 -26.63 1.77 -19.70
C GLU A 751 -25.66 0.72 -20.28
N TYR A 752 -24.34 0.97 -20.22
CA TYR A 752 -23.34 -0.01 -20.64
C TYR A 752 -23.32 -1.25 -19.73
N HIS A 753 -23.45 -1.06 -18.42
CA HIS A 753 -23.53 -2.17 -17.47
C HIS A 753 -24.78 -3.02 -17.70
N ASP A 754 -25.93 -2.38 -17.91
CA ASP A 754 -27.20 -3.07 -18.19
C ASP A 754 -27.13 -3.93 -19.45
N LEU A 755 -26.40 -3.49 -20.48
CA LEU A 755 -26.26 -4.23 -21.74
C LEU A 755 -25.30 -5.44 -21.65
N ILE A 756 -24.20 -5.31 -20.90
CA ILE A 756 -23.05 -6.22 -21.03
C ILE A 756 -22.70 -6.95 -19.74
N THR A 757 -22.67 -6.27 -18.59
CA THR A 757 -22.07 -6.83 -17.37
C THR A 757 -22.80 -8.08 -16.86
N GLY A 758 -24.14 -8.07 -16.94
CA GLY A 758 -24.98 -9.22 -16.55
C GLY A 758 -25.23 -10.25 -17.66
N ASN A 759 -24.68 -10.05 -18.87
CA ASN A 759 -24.99 -10.90 -20.02
C ASN A 759 -24.28 -12.27 -19.90
N GLU A 760 -25.03 -13.36 -19.95
CA GLU A 760 -24.52 -14.72 -19.83
C GLU A 760 -23.47 -15.07 -20.90
N ILE A 761 -23.65 -14.59 -22.13
CA ILE A 761 -22.71 -14.83 -23.25
C ILE A 761 -21.37 -14.13 -22.96
N PHE A 762 -21.43 -12.90 -22.48
CA PHE A 762 -20.23 -12.13 -22.13
C PHE A 762 -19.50 -12.78 -20.95
N LEU A 763 -20.22 -13.15 -19.89
CA LEU A 763 -19.66 -13.85 -18.74
C LEU A 763 -19.00 -15.17 -19.13
N GLY A 764 -19.62 -15.96 -20.01
CA GLY A 764 -19.04 -17.20 -20.53
C GLY A 764 -17.77 -17.02 -21.38
N ARG A 765 -17.53 -15.82 -21.93
CA ARG A 765 -16.36 -15.49 -22.77
C ARG A 765 -15.27 -14.69 -22.02
N ALA A 766 -15.58 -14.11 -20.86
CA ALA A 766 -14.66 -13.26 -20.12
C ALA A 766 -14.26 -13.84 -18.76
N LYS A 767 -15.18 -14.49 -18.04
CA LYS A 767 -14.95 -14.96 -16.68
C LYS A 767 -14.10 -16.22 -16.67
N GLY A 768 -13.02 -16.23 -15.88
CA GLY A 768 -12.09 -17.36 -15.77
C GLY A 768 -11.20 -17.59 -16.99
N ILE A 769 -11.18 -16.66 -17.96
CA ILE A 769 -10.36 -16.74 -19.17
C ILE A 769 -9.23 -15.70 -19.09
N GLY A 770 -8.01 -16.08 -19.51
CA GLY A 770 -6.87 -15.17 -19.55
C GLY A 770 -6.26 -14.81 -18.20
N ILE A 771 -6.38 -15.70 -17.21
CA ILE A 771 -5.97 -15.46 -15.82
C ILE A 771 -4.48 -15.09 -15.75
N LEU A 772 -4.19 -13.94 -15.16
CA LEU A 772 -2.84 -13.50 -14.82
C LEU A 772 -2.71 -13.41 -13.30
N THR A 773 -1.80 -14.21 -12.74
CA THR A 773 -1.58 -14.20 -11.29
C THR A 773 -0.77 -12.98 -10.86
N LYS A 774 -0.91 -12.54 -9.60
CA LYS A 774 -0.11 -11.45 -9.01
C LYS A 774 1.40 -11.59 -9.27
N LYS A 775 1.95 -12.80 -9.06
CA LYS A 775 3.38 -13.09 -9.25
C LYS A 775 3.78 -13.00 -10.71
N ASP A 776 2.95 -13.52 -11.62
CA ASP A 776 3.20 -13.46 -13.05
C ASP A 776 3.13 -12.00 -13.54
N ALA A 777 2.12 -11.22 -13.12
CA ALA A 777 1.98 -9.82 -13.49
C ALA A 777 3.23 -8.98 -13.16
N ILE A 778 3.77 -9.13 -11.94
CA ILE A 778 4.97 -8.42 -11.50
C ILE A 778 6.20 -8.89 -12.29
N ASN A 779 6.41 -10.20 -12.44
CA ASN A 779 7.57 -10.75 -13.15
C ASN A 779 7.59 -10.39 -14.64
N PHE A 780 6.42 -10.28 -15.29
CA PHE A 780 6.30 -9.86 -16.69
C PHE A 780 6.32 -8.33 -16.88
N GLY A 781 6.42 -7.54 -15.80
CA GLY A 781 6.48 -6.08 -15.89
C GLY A 781 5.16 -5.43 -16.32
N VAL A 782 4.04 -6.10 -16.06
CA VAL A 782 2.70 -5.65 -16.43
C VAL A 782 2.28 -4.48 -15.54
N THR A 783 1.62 -3.47 -16.11
CA THR A 783 1.23 -2.25 -15.38
C THR A 783 -0.20 -1.80 -15.71
N GLY A 784 -0.77 -0.92 -14.88
CA GLY A 784 -2.08 -0.32 -15.12
C GLY A 784 -3.26 -1.23 -14.77
N PRO A 785 -4.35 -1.18 -15.55
CA PRO A 785 -5.56 -1.97 -15.28
C PRO A 785 -5.31 -3.47 -15.16
N MET A 786 -4.34 -3.98 -15.93
CA MET A 786 -3.94 -5.39 -15.92
C MET A 786 -3.29 -5.81 -14.59
N LEU A 787 -2.47 -4.92 -14.02
CA LEU A 787 -1.78 -5.12 -12.75
C LEU A 787 -2.80 -5.03 -11.58
N ARG A 788 -3.70 -4.04 -11.64
CA ARG A 788 -4.78 -3.85 -10.67
C ARG A 788 -5.81 -4.98 -10.67
N ALA A 789 -6.09 -5.57 -11.82
CA ALA A 789 -6.96 -6.74 -11.93
C ALA A 789 -6.35 -8.00 -11.27
N SER A 790 -5.02 -8.02 -11.06
CA SER A 790 -4.27 -9.17 -10.55
C SER A 790 -3.92 -9.07 -9.05
N GLY A 791 -4.48 -8.09 -8.32
CA GLY A 791 -4.34 -7.96 -6.85
C GLY A 791 -3.16 -7.12 -6.38
N VAL A 792 -2.66 -6.22 -7.22
CA VAL A 792 -1.57 -5.28 -6.89
C VAL A 792 -2.13 -3.86 -6.79
N HIS A 793 -2.05 -3.27 -5.60
CA HIS A 793 -2.49 -1.90 -5.32
C HIS A 793 -1.43 -0.88 -5.76
N TYR A 794 -1.31 -0.68 -7.09
CA TYR A 794 -0.40 0.31 -7.66
C TYR A 794 -1.08 1.18 -8.72
N ASP A 795 -1.00 2.49 -8.52
CA ASP A 795 -1.42 3.54 -9.46
C ASP A 795 -0.50 4.76 -9.29
N VAL A 796 0.17 5.18 -10.37
CA VAL A 796 1.15 6.27 -10.30
C VAL A 796 0.51 7.56 -9.79
N ARG A 797 -0.78 7.82 -10.04
CA ARG A 797 -1.48 9.05 -9.60
C ARG A 797 -1.64 9.15 -8.08
N ARG A 798 -1.71 8.03 -7.38
CA ARG A 798 -1.83 7.96 -5.91
C ARG A 798 -0.49 7.74 -5.23
N ASN A 799 0.33 6.85 -5.79
CA ASN A 799 1.57 6.41 -5.16
C ASN A 799 2.72 7.38 -5.39
N GLU A 800 2.79 7.99 -6.58
CA GLU A 800 3.80 9.00 -6.96
C GLU A 800 3.11 10.18 -7.65
N PRO A 801 2.31 10.96 -6.91
CA PRO A 801 1.45 11.96 -7.49
C PRO A 801 2.23 13.04 -8.25
N TYR A 802 1.66 13.47 -9.37
CA TYR A 802 2.18 14.55 -10.22
C TYR A 802 1.10 15.59 -10.49
N SER A 803 1.48 16.81 -10.89
CA SER A 803 0.54 17.88 -11.29
C SER A 803 -0.71 18.06 -10.40
N MET A 804 -0.54 17.99 -9.08
CA MET A 804 -1.59 18.13 -8.06
C MET A 804 -2.67 17.04 -8.01
N TYR A 805 -2.42 15.82 -8.52
CA TYR A 805 -3.32 14.67 -8.29
C TYR A 805 -3.64 14.44 -6.79
N GLU A 806 -2.77 14.90 -5.87
CA GLU A 806 -2.98 14.90 -4.41
C GLU A 806 -4.24 15.64 -3.94
N LYS A 807 -4.65 16.69 -4.66
CA LYS A 807 -5.83 17.50 -4.29
C LYS A 807 -7.15 16.83 -4.68
N PHE A 808 -7.11 15.82 -5.55
CA PHE A 808 -8.30 15.14 -6.06
C PHE A 808 -8.64 13.91 -5.21
N LYS A 809 -9.93 13.70 -4.98
CA LYS A 809 -10.45 12.56 -4.24
C LYS A 809 -11.08 11.56 -5.20
N PHE A 810 -10.44 10.39 -5.34
CA PHE A 810 -10.90 9.28 -6.19
C PHE A 810 -10.43 7.93 -5.64
N ASN A 811 -11.15 6.86 -5.98
CA ASN A 811 -10.77 5.50 -5.58
C ASN A 811 -10.01 4.80 -6.72
N VAL A 812 -9.14 3.86 -6.37
CA VAL A 812 -8.41 3.03 -7.35
C VAL A 812 -8.99 1.62 -7.30
N PRO A 813 -9.65 1.15 -8.37
CA PRO A 813 -10.29 -0.17 -8.39
C PRO A 813 -9.25 -1.28 -8.46
N VAL A 814 -9.33 -2.26 -7.57
CA VAL A 814 -8.39 -3.39 -7.48
C VAL A 814 -9.16 -4.67 -7.18
N TYR A 815 -8.78 -5.74 -7.86
CA TYR A 815 -9.41 -7.05 -7.80
C TYR A 815 -8.32 -8.14 -7.80
N SER A 816 -8.65 -9.39 -7.46
CA SER A 816 -7.64 -10.43 -7.22
C SER A 816 -7.64 -11.58 -8.24
N GLU A 817 -8.69 -11.69 -9.04
CA GLU A 817 -8.95 -12.85 -9.90
C GLU A 817 -8.10 -12.86 -11.18
N GLY A 818 -7.70 -11.69 -11.68
CA GLY A 818 -6.78 -11.56 -12.82
C GLY A 818 -7.35 -11.95 -14.20
N ASP A 819 -8.65 -12.21 -14.30
CA ASP A 819 -9.33 -12.63 -15.54
C ASP A 819 -9.76 -11.46 -16.43
N ASN A 820 -10.27 -11.77 -17.63
CA ASN A 820 -10.72 -10.75 -18.58
C ASN A 820 -11.92 -9.94 -18.06
N PHE A 821 -12.82 -10.57 -17.29
CA PHE A 821 -14.00 -9.91 -16.74
C PHE A 821 -13.63 -8.84 -15.71
N VAL A 822 -12.69 -9.15 -14.83
CA VAL A 822 -12.20 -8.21 -13.82
C VAL A 822 -11.44 -7.04 -14.45
N ARG A 823 -10.66 -7.28 -15.51
CA ARG A 823 -10.01 -6.19 -16.27
C ARG A 823 -11.01 -5.25 -16.94
N TYR A 824 -12.18 -5.77 -17.28
CA TYR A 824 -13.31 -4.96 -17.73
C TYR A 824 -13.87 -4.12 -16.59
N MET A 825 -14.17 -4.72 -15.43
CA MET A 825 -14.67 -3.99 -14.26
C MET A 825 -13.74 -2.84 -13.84
N VAL A 826 -12.42 -3.10 -13.75
CA VAL A 826 -11.42 -2.07 -13.43
C VAL A 826 -11.51 -0.87 -14.37
N ARG A 827 -11.64 -1.08 -15.69
CA ARG A 827 -11.72 0.02 -16.65
C ARG A 827 -13.07 0.74 -16.62
N MET A 828 -14.17 0.05 -16.33
CA MET A 828 -15.49 0.66 -16.16
C MET A 828 -15.50 1.58 -14.93
N GLU A 829 -15.01 1.09 -13.79
CA GLU A 829 -14.88 1.89 -12.56
C GLU A 829 -13.88 3.03 -12.72
N GLU A 830 -12.78 2.84 -13.46
CA GLU A 830 -11.86 3.93 -13.80
C GLU A 830 -12.55 5.05 -14.59
N MET A 831 -13.50 4.75 -15.48
CA MET A 831 -14.27 5.79 -16.16
C MET A 831 -15.14 6.58 -15.19
N GLU A 832 -15.80 5.93 -14.23
CA GLU A 832 -16.61 6.60 -13.20
C GLU A 832 -15.74 7.51 -12.31
N GLU A 833 -14.58 7.02 -11.89
CA GLU A 833 -13.63 7.80 -11.08
C GLU A 833 -13.02 8.97 -11.87
N SER A 834 -12.72 8.78 -13.16
CA SER A 834 -12.29 9.88 -14.04
C SER A 834 -13.34 10.98 -14.17
N VAL A 835 -14.64 10.64 -14.26
CA VAL A 835 -15.72 11.62 -14.29
C VAL A 835 -15.71 12.47 -13.00
N LYS A 836 -15.56 11.83 -11.83
CA LYS A 836 -15.45 12.54 -10.53
C LYS A 836 -14.24 13.48 -10.49
N ILE A 837 -13.10 13.06 -11.05
CA ILE A 837 -11.88 13.89 -11.10
C ILE A 837 -12.10 15.12 -11.99
N VAL A 838 -12.73 14.94 -13.16
CA VAL A 838 -13.02 16.03 -14.09
C VAL A 838 -13.96 17.07 -13.46
N GLU A 839 -15.02 16.61 -12.79
CA GLU A 839 -15.96 17.49 -12.06
C GLU A 839 -15.25 18.30 -10.97
N GLN A 840 -14.42 17.64 -10.14
CA GLN A 840 -13.60 18.32 -9.13
C GLN A 840 -12.65 19.34 -9.76
N GLY A 841 -12.02 19.00 -10.89
CA GLY A 841 -11.11 19.88 -11.61
C GLY A 841 -11.79 21.12 -12.16
N LEU A 842 -13.00 20.99 -12.71
CA LEU A 842 -13.79 22.13 -13.18
C LEU A 842 -14.22 23.06 -12.04
N ASN A 843 -14.63 22.48 -10.90
CA ASN A 843 -14.95 23.25 -9.71
C ASN A 843 -13.74 24.05 -9.21
N LEU A 844 -12.55 23.44 -9.21
CA LEU A 844 -11.30 24.13 -8.86
C LEU A 844 -11.00 25.26 -9.84
N ILE A 845 -11.06 25.02 -11.15
CA ILE A 845 -10.83 26.06 -12.18
C ILE A 845 -11.82 27.22 -12.06
N THR A 846 -13.07 26.96 -11.70
CA THR A 846 -14.10 28.00 -11.55
C THR A 846 -13.91 28.80 -10.27
N SER A 847 -13.39 28.16 -9.21
CA SER A 847 -13.09 28.80 -7.92
C SER A 847 -11.79 29.61 -7.93
N THR A 848 -10.80 29.21 -8.73
CA THR A 848 -9.51 29.88 -8.86
C THR A 848 -9.55 30.87 -10.02
N THR A 849 -9.69 32.17 -9.71
CA THR A 849 -9.63 33.28 -10.67
C THR A 849 -8.31 33.27 -11.49
N GLU A 850 -8.33 33.90 -12.67
CA GLU A 850 -7.26 34.04 -13.68
C GLU A 850 -5.81 33.76 -13.19
N GLY A 851 -5.15 32.78 -13.81
CA GLY A 851 -3.76 32.43 -13.56
C GLY A 851 -3.00 32.21 -14.86
N GLU A 852 -1.68 32.38 -14.84
CA GLU A 852 -0.83 32.08 -16.00
C GLU A 852 -0.97 30.60 -16.40
N ILE A 853 -1.05 30.32 -17.71
CA ILE A 853 -1.15 28.96 -18.24
C ILE A 853 0.19 28.40 -18.72
N ILE A 854 1.23 29.23 -18.80
CA ILE A 854 2.57 28.89 -19.27
C ILE A 854 3.59 29.55 -18.36
N ALA A 855 4.51 28.76 -17.80
CA ALA A 855 5.66 29.23 -17.05
C ALA A 855 6.62 30.03 -17.94
N ARG A 856 7.44 30.90 -17.33
CA ARG A 856 8.52 31.59 -18.04
C ARG A 856 9.61 30.59 -18.44
N VAL A 857 9.57 30.17 -19.71
CA VAL A 857 10.54 29.24 -20.30
C VAL A 857 11.49 29.94 -21.28
N PRO A 858 12.77 29.54 -21.34
CA PRO A 858 13.70 30.03 -22.36
C PRO A 858 13.22 29.70 -23.77
N ARG A 859 13.46 30.61 -24.74
CA ARG A 859 13.07 30.41 -26.15
C ARG A 859 13.72 29.17 -26.78
N MET A 860 14.94 28.83 -26.36
CA MET A 860 15.63 27.61 -26.73
C MET A 860 15.81 26.74 -25.50
N ILE A 861 15.25 25.54 -25.54
CA ILE A 861 15.26 24.61 -24.42
C ILE A 861 16.56 23.83 -24.44
N THR A 862 17.46 24.13 -23.50
CA THR A 862 18.74 23.44 -23.29
C THR A 862 18.83 22.93 -21.86
N PRO A 863 18.26 21.74 -21.57
CA PRO A 863 18.32 21.16 -20.24
C PRO A 863 19.77 20.89 -19.84
N PRO A 864 20.15 21.07 -18.57
CA PRO A 864 21.50 20.81 -18.08
C PRO A 864 21.89 19.34 -18.25
N LYS A 865 23.19 19.06 -18.12
CA LYS A 865 23.71 17.68 -18.15
C LYS A 865 23.11 16.85 -17.02
N GLY A 866 22.70 15.63 -17.35
CA GLY A 866 22.13 14.67 -16.41
C GLY A 866 21.09 13.78 -17.07
N SER A 867 20.47 12.93 -16.28
CA SER A 867 19.44 11.99 -16.72
C SER A 867 18.19 12.11 -15.87
N VAL A 868 17.04 11.77 -16.47
CA VAL A 868 15.74 11.75 -15.79
C VAL A 868 14.92 10.58 -16.28
N TYR A 869 14.13 10.01 -15.37
CA TYR A 869 12.99 9.18 -15.70
C TYR A 869 11.75 9.83 -15.10
N ALA A 870 10.76 10.13 -15.95
CA ALA A 870 9.44 10.57 -15.49
C ALA A 870 8.40 9.57 -15.99
N LYS A 871 7.47 9.24 -15.10
CA LYS A 871 6.36 8.32 -15.38
C LYS A 871 5.03 8.97 -15.04
N THR A 872 4.00 8.59 -15.77
CA THR A 872 2.61 8.97 -15.54
C THR A 872 1.71 7.75 -15.73
N GLU A 873 0.52 7.77 -15.13
CA GLU A 873 -0.49 6.73 -15.33
C GLU A 873 -1.24 6.99 -16.64
N HIS A 874 -0.87 6.28 -17.70
CA HIS A 874 -1.62 6.24 -18.95
C HIS A 874 -2.89 5.38 -18.79
N ALA A 875 -3.86 5.47 -19.71
CA ALA A 875 -5.07 4.63 -19.70
C ALA A 875 -4.78 3.12 -19.82
N LYS A 876 -3.56 2.77 -20.24
CA LYS A 876 -3.09 1.39 -20.45
C LYS A 876 -2.10 0.95 -19.35
N GLY A 877 -1.68 1.86 -18.47
CA GLY A 877 -0.69 1.62 -17.41
C GLY A 877 0.44 2.65 -17.37
N GLU A 878 1.57 2.30 -16.77
CA GLU A 878 2.67 3.24 -16.54
C GLU A 878 3.35 3.63 -17.88
N MET A 879 3.28 4.90 -18.26
CA MET A 879 4.02 5.43 -19.41
C MET A 879 5.24 6.20 -18.91
N GLY A 880 6.43 5.74 -19.30
CA GLY A 880 7.69 6.28 -18.80
C GLY A 880 8.55 6.86 -19.91
N ILE A 881 9.18 8.01 -19.64
CA ILE A 881 10.12 8.68 -20.54
C ILE A 881 11.47 8.82 -19.84
N PHE A 882 12.49 8.19 -20.41
CA PHE A 882 13.87 8.29 -19.96
C PHE A 882 14.69 9.16 -20.93
N ILE A 883 15.25 10.25 -20.41
CA ILE A 883 16.02 11.22 -21.18
C ILE A 883 17.41 11.37 -20.56
N VAL A 884 18.43 11.36 -21.41
CA VAL A 884 19.79 11.78 -21.05
C VAL A 884 20.11 13.05 -21.82
N SER A 885 20.53 14.10 -21.11
CA SER A 885 20.94 15.39 -21.69
C SER A 885 22.45 15.59 -21.56
N ASP A 886 23.08 16.09 -22.63
CA ASP A 886 24.48 16.52 -22.66
C ASP A 886 24.63 18.06 -22.54
N GLY A 887 23.55 18.77 -22.22
CA GLY A 887 23.51 20.24 -22.16
C GLY A 887 23.15 20.92 -23.47
N LYS A 888 22.84 20.16 -24.54
CA LYS A 888 22.46 20.69 -25.85
C LYS A 888 20.94 20.76 -26.04
N PRO A 889 20.45 21.46 -27.08
CA PRO A 889 19.02 21.54 -27.39
C PRO A 889 18.38 20.25 -27.91
N LYS A 890 19.17 19.20 -28.12
CA LYS A 890 18.73 17.88 -28.58
C LYS A 890 19.00 16.85 -27.48
N PRO A 891 18.09 15.90 -27.21
CA PRO A 891 18.35 14.86 -26.23
C PRO A 891 19.47 13.95 -26.72
N TYR A 892 20.38 13.58 -25.82
CA TYR A 892 21.46 12.65 -26.14
C TYR A 892 20.94 11.22 -26.31
N ARG A 893 20.05 10.80 -25.41
CA ARG A 893 19.32 9.54 -25.46
C ARG A 893 17.85 9.78 -25.10
N PHE A 894 16.96 9.10 -25.81
CA PHE A 894 15.52 9.20 -25.63
C PHE A 894 14.85 7.82 -25.66
N LYS A 895 14.49 7.27 -24.50
CA LYS A 895 13.85 5.95 -24.38
C LYS A 895 12.40 6.10 -23.93
N ILE A 896 11.51 5.39 -24.62
CA ILE A 896 10.09 5.30 -24.27
C ILE A 896 9.82 3.93 -23.64
N ARG A 897 9.31 3.92 -22.41
CA ARG A 897 8.72 2.75 -21.76
C ARG A 897 7.23 2.78 -22.00
N SER A 898 6.77 1.97 -22.95
CA SER A 898 5.35 1.84 -23.26
C SER A 898 4.66 0.79 -22.38
N PRO A 899 3.47 1.09 -21.82
CA PRO A 899 2.69 0.09 -21.12
C PRO A 899 2.17 -1.00 -22.06
N ALA A 900 1.84 -0.67 -23.32
CA ALA A 900 1.36 -1.65 -24.29
C ALA A 900 2.43 -2.69 -24.64
N PHE A 901 3.69 -2.28 -24.78
CA PHE A 901 4.82 -3.19 -25.00
C PHE A 901 5.00 -4.16 -23.82
N SER A 902 4.97 -3.62 -22.60
CA SER A 902 5.17 -4.40 -21.37
C SER A 902 4.01 -5.37 -21.11
N ASN A 903 2.77 -4.92 -21.33
CA ASN A 903 1.59 -5.75 -21.12
C ASN A 903 1.45 -6.86 -22.19
N LEU A 904 1.86 -6.61 -23.45
CA LEU A 904 1.81 -7.60 -24.52
C LEU A 904 2.78 -8.77 -24.30
N CYS A 905 3.88 -8.54 -23.56
CA CYS A 905 4.84 -9.58 -23.18
C CYS A 905 4.18 -10.74 -22.39
N ALA A 906 3.14 -10.45 -21.60
CA ALA A 906 2.40 -11.47 -20.85
C ALA A 906 1.40 -12.28 -21.70
N LEU A 907 1.15 -11.91 -22.97
CA LEU A 907 0.14 -12.57 -23.83
C LEU A 907 0.34 -14.10 -23.92
N PRO A 908 1.56 -14.63 -24.17
CA PRO A 908 1.76 -16.07 -24.26
C PRO A 908 1.33 -16.80 -22.99
N ARG A 909 1.69 -16.26 -21.82
CA ARG A 909 1.36 -16.83 -20.52
C ARG A 909 -0.15 -16.87 -20.26
N MET A 910 -0.87 -15.80 -20.62
CA MET A 910 -2.31 -15.73 -20.42
C MET A 910 -3.09 -16.67 -21.34
N CYS A 911 -2.56 -16.91 -22.55
CA CYS A 911 -3.23 -17.78 -23.52
C CYS A 911 -2.97 -19.27 -23.27
N GLU A 912 -1.93 -19.66 -22.52
CA GLU A 912 -1.60 -21.07 -22.23
C GLU A 912 -2.83 -21.90 -21.83
N ASN A 913 -3.05 -23.03 -22.50
CA ASN A 913 -4.16 -23.98 -22.27
C ASN A 913 -5.58 -23.46 -22.58
N ASN A 914 -5.75 -22.29 -23.19
CA ASN A 914 -7.07 -21.80 -23.63
C ASN A 914 -7.38 -22.24 -25.07
N TYR A 915 -8.61 -22.00 -25.52
CA TYR A 915 -9.02 -22.26 -26.90
C TYR A 915 -8.63 -21.12 -27.83
N VAL A 916 -8.55 -21.40 -29.14
CA VAL A 916 -8.23 -20.38 -30.17
C VAL A 916 -9.19 -19.17 -30.11
N ALA A 917 -10.48 -19.40 -29.83
CA ALA A 917 -11.47 -18.33 -29.70
C ALA A 917 -11.23 -17.41 -28.49
N ASP A 918 -10.56 -17.91 -27.45
CA ASP A 918 -10.23 -17.15 -26.24
C ASP A 918 -9.01 -16.26 -26.46
N VAL A 919 -8.09 -16.63 -27.36
CA VAL A 919 -6.91 -15.82 -27.69
C VAL A 919 -7.30 -14.41 -28.14
N VAL A 920 -8.40 -14.28 -28.89
CA VAL A 920 -8.95 -12.99 -29.31
C VAL A 920 -9.45 -12.19 -28.10
N ALA A 921 -10.21 -12.83 -27.20
CA ALA A 921 -10.72 -12.19 -25.99
C ALA A 921 -9.57 -11.71 -25.09
N ILE A 922 -8.56 -12.55 -24.90
CA ILE A 922 -7.36 -12.27 -24.09
C ILE A 922 -6.56 -11.13 -24.74
N GLY A 923 -6.29 -11.22 -26.04
CA GLY A 923 -5.53 -10.22 -26.78
C GLY A 923 -6.18 -8.84 -26.73
N GLY A 924 -7.49 -8.76 -26.94
CA GLY A 924 -8.23 -7.50 -26.84
C GLY A 924 -8.30 -6.95 -25.40
N SER A 925 -8.31 -7.81 -24.36
CA SER A 925 -8.33 -7.37 -22.96
C SER A 925 -7.08 -6.56 -22.55
N ILE A 926 -5.95 -6.77 -23.23
CA ILE A 926 -4.67 -6.09 -22.99
C ILE A 926 -4.72 -4.63 -23.47
N ASP A 927 -5.57 -4.33 -24.45
CA ASP A 927 -5.61 -3.06 -25.16
C ASP A 927 -4.29 -2.71 -25.90
N PRO A 928 -3.80 -3.58 -26.81
CA PRO A 928 -2.51 -3.35 -27.48
C PRO A 928 -2.65 -2.37 -28.64
N VAL A 929 -2.19 -1.12 -28.45
CA VAL A 929 -2.02 -0.18 -29.57
C VAL A 929 -0.62 -0.33 -30.15
N MET A 930 -0.54 -0.85 -31.38
CA MET A 930 0.73 -1.24 -32.00
C MET A 930 1.70 -0.07 -32.22
N GLY A 931 1.21 1.16 -32.35
CA GLY A 931 2.07 2.35 -32.44
C GLY A 931 2.91 2.58 -31.17
N CYS A 932 2.36 2.21 -30.01
CA CYS A 932 3.03 2.28 -28.72
C CYS A 932 4.00 1.11 -28.51
N VAL A 933 3.65 -0.07 -29.03
CA VAL A 933 4.48 -1.28 -28.95
C VAL A 933 5.75 -1.11 -29.80
N ASP A 934 5.56 -0.73 -31.05
CA ASP A 934 6.64 -0.71 -32.04
C ASP A 934 7.47 0.58 -31.97
N ARG A 935 6.87 1.74 -31.69
CA ARG A 935 7.51 3.08 -31.64
C ARG A 935 8.07 3.54 -33.00
#